data_AF-A0A498S635-F1
#
_entry.id   AF-A0A498S635-F1
#
_cell.length_a   1.000
_cell.length_b   1.000
_cell.length_c   1.000
_cell.angle_alpha   90.00
_cell.angle_beta   90.00
_cell.angle_gamma   90.00
#
_symmetry.space_group_name_H-M   'P 1'
#
loop_
_entity.id
_entity.type
_entity.pdbx_description
1 polymer ?
#
loop_
_entity_poly.entity_id
_entity_poly.type
_entity_poly.pdbx_seq_one_letter_code
_entity_poly.pdbx_strand_id
1 'polypeptide(L)'
;MFTLKRLVHRFSVSKPAVTFCTGKLNTSIPEGLREFFDDPANYGKDELDDKKKPGRPWSKDELRLKSNTDLHKLWYVLLKERNMLLTMQEACVQKAHRMPNPDRIEKVAESMRNLESVVHERNDAYFRLETGDGADPPMRTITSFAGFTYQKQATEHLTSPDKQNEKEYEVPYLDDDAYLLQKLWAEKEHAKQRDALDDEVRRRRRSKDQVKHRRSARSYISDIAQLKEVKELVSLRPTWKKSEQKLNDRKIPKLNEFLLKRDYIGAMSLLQFQSKNGNIGDLMELWLGHCAFHAGEYRKAISIYEKMLTEKNCPLEVNVYIACCFFFLGLCVEAKQYAEKGPKNALQNRLLFHLAYRLKDEKQLLVNQSNLQDTVEDQLSLAAMHYLRSHYQEAIDIYKKILISKKNFIALNVYLSLCYYKLDYYDLSLEALQLYLNENPDSAIAINLRACNHYKLYNGKTAAKELQKLQNGKISNFMFVKDLISHNTVVFSDGNAALQVFPPLIDILPEARLNLIIFYLKRDEVEAALNLVNDLDPQHPTEHLLKAITYCTISYQKKSKEHLELAQEYFRIVGESAAECDTIIGRQAMASSYFLSNQFDEVLVYLNSIKTYLHDDDTFNFNIGQALLASGNSEEAETSLLLVVDEELRKKPAYFLSLARAYIQNGKSNLAWEMYRKMKNSDDILKLLSLIANDCYRIGDYLYSAKSFDAMERIEPNPEYWEGKRGAVIGVFKLVVEQKALPVFSNRSVYLQKIRYYGFDMDFTLAIYKSPEYDILLYNNIISRLILLGYPEQLRSFPYEQDFAIRGLWFDRTFGNLLKVDGFGNILVGIHGYNYLRRTNDGTGVRNGDTIISYKSLAEDVLSAVNYVHNDSSLKSDVLQNLDKYIIKDDRIKPFLQLISAHGGRTFLLTNSNYSYTNGILSYLIGPDWTSYFDVSIVDAKKPLWFLKGTVFRQIDTATGTPKIGVHQGLLKKGDVYAGGNADDFRRLFNARDREVLYIGDHIFGDVLKSKKTKGWRTFLVIPELVKEISIWSQQHDLFEKVIELTKQVEGMYNQINVSSTQQSIQEGNAQIRVERFADLYSSSCYNLIYYPLFYFFRASMTLMPHEVNADKCIRKKKLVSASSGSRKSIKKVPHVQEDTIAATEEEPSGDVSNEGQTSSKSE
;
A
#
# COMPACT_ATOMS: atom_id res chain seq x y z
N MET A 1 -21.48 -5.00 71.05
CA MET A 1 -20.87 -3.78 71.63
C MET A 1 -20.44 -2.84 70.50
N PHE A 2 -20.46 -1.53 70.77
CA PHE A 2 -19.65 -0.43 70.20
C PHE A 2 -18.85 -0.65 68.89
N THR A 3 -18.80 0.21 67.87
CA THR A 3 -19.56 1.36 67.30
C THR A 3 -18.58 2.10 66.35
N LEU A 4 -18.90 2.37 65.08
CA LEU A 4 -19.59 3.57 64.57
C LEU A 4 -18.92 4.94 64.82
N LYS A 5 -18.29 5.56 63.78
CA LYS A 5 -18.75 6.83 63.13
C LYS A 5 -17.81 7.50 62.09
N ARG A 6 -18.43 7.79 60.92
CA ARG A 6 -18.19 8.87 59.92
C ARG A 6 -16.88 8.90 59.10
N LEU A 7 -16.80 9.25 57.80
CA LEU A 7 -17.70 9.42 56.60
C LEU A 7 -17.40 10.72 55.79
N VAL A 8 -17.19 10.55 54.46
CA VAL A 8 -17.79 11.34 53.33
C VAL A 8 -17.17 12.68 52.80
N HIS A 9 -17.29 12.83 51.46
CA HIS A 9 -16.98 13.94 50.51
C HIS A 9 -15.56 13.96 49.90
N ARG A 10 -15.33 14.23 48.60
CA ARG A 10 -16.17 14.40 47.37
C ARG A 10 -15.60 13.43 46.30
N PHE A 11 -16.27 13.01 45.22
CA PHE A 11 -17.36 13.64 44.45
C PHE A 11 -18.77 13.32 44.94
N SER A 12 -19.57 14.38 45.10
CA SER A 12 -21.02 14.28 44.99
C SER A 12 -21.37 14.73 43.58
N VAL A 13 -22.16 13.96 42.84
CA VAL A 13 -23.01 14.57 41.80
C VAL A 13 -23.85 15.63 42.50
N SER A 14 -23.96 16.82 41.90
CA SER A 14 -24.89 17.83 42.40
C SER A 14 -26.31 17.32 42.20
N LYS A 15 -27.01 16.97 43.29
CA LYS A 15 -28.48 17.05 43.27
C LYS A 15 -28.82 18.47 42.80
N PRO A 16 -29.70 18.66 41.79
CA PRO A 16 -30.20 19.99 41.50
C PRO A 16 -30.90 20.49 42.76
N ALA A 17 -30.34 21.51 43.39
CA ALA A 17 -31.14 22.36 44.26
C ALA A 17 -32.16 23.03 43.35
N VAL A 18 -33.40 22.52 43.35
CA VAL A 18 -34.55 23.31 42.93
C VAL A 18 -34.67 24.43 43.96
N THR A 19 -33.88 25.47 43.73
CA THR A 19 -34.09 26.76 44.35
C THR A 19 -35.46 27.17 43.87
N PHE A 20 -36.45 27.20 44.76
CA PHE A 20 -37.67 27.96 44.53
C PHE A 20 -37.26 29.43 44.48
N CYS A 21 -36.77 29.85 43.32
CA CYS A 21 -36.66 31.26 42.98
C CYS A 21 -38.08 31.81 43.09
N THR A 22 -38.31 32.70 44.07
CA THR A 22 -39.52 33.52 44.16
C THR A 22 -39.51 34.62 43.09
N GLY A 23 -39.14 34.25 41.86
CA GLY A 23 -39.48 35.01 40.68
C GLY A 23 -41.00 34.93 40.52
N LYS A 24 -41.59 36.06 40.11
CA LYS A 24 -43.03 36.12 39.83
C LYS A 24 -43.38 35.00 38.84
N LEU A 25 -44.39 34.19 39.16
CA LEU A 25 -44.92 33.19 38.24
C LEU A 25 -45.39 33.91 36.97
N ASN A 26 -44.61 33.83 35.91
CA ASN A 26 -45.02 34.33 34.61
C ASN A 26 -46.06 33.32 34.09
N THR A 27 -47.32 33.73 33.98
CA THR A 27 -48.49 32.85 33.84
C THR A 27 -48.66 32.28 32.42
N SER A 28 -47.56 32.04 31.71
CA SER A 28 -47.52 31.48 30.36
C SER A 28 -47.20 29.98 30.39
N ILE A 29 -48.25 29.15 30.31
CA ILE A 29 -48.12 27.71 30.09
C ILE A 29 -47.26 27.49 28.81
N PRO A 30 -46.19 26.66 28.86
CA PRO A 30 -45.35 26.38 27.70
C PRO A 30 -46.16 25.84 26.53
N GLU A 31 -45.80 26.22 25.31
CA GLU A 31 -46.63 26.06 24.11
C GLU A 31 -47.09 24.61 23.87
N GLY A 32 -46.17 23.64 23.81
CA GLY A 32 -46.50 22.20 23.68
C GLY A 32 -47.13 21.55 24.93
N LEU A 33 -47.24 22.27 26.05
CA LEU A 33 -48.03 21.86 27.21
C LEU A 33 -49.49 22.34 27.10
N ARG A 34 -49.78 23.36 26.27
CA ARG A 34 -51.15 23.81 26.00
C ARG A 34 -51.97 22.75 25.26
N GLU A 35 -51.33 21.87 24.48
CA GLU A 35 -51.96 20.74 23.79
C GLU A 35 -52.64 19.70 24.71
N PHE A 36 -52.48 19.82 26.04
CA PHE A 36 -53.10 18.95 27.04
C PHE A 36 -54.21 19.65 27.84
N PHE A 37 -54.58 20.88 27.50
CA PHE A 37 -55.69 21.64 28.07
C PHE A 37 -56.68 21.99 26.95
N ASP A 38 -57.97 22.01 27.26
CA ASP A 38 -58.98 22.42 26.27
C ASP A 38 -58.84 23.92 25.94
N ASP A 39 -59.39 24.33 24.80
CA ASP A 39 -59.42 25.72 24.33
C ASP A 39 -60.07 26.62 25.39
N PRO A 40 -59.43 27.71 25.85
CA PRO A 40 -60.02 28.65 26.81
C PRO A 40 -61.39 29.21 26.38
N ALA A 41 -61.72 29.23 25.09
CA ALA A 41 -63.05 29.62 24.59
C ALA A 41 -64.16 28.57 24.85
N ASN A 42 -63.80 27.37 25.30
CA ASN A 42 -64.75 26.31 25.70
C ASN A 42 -65.02 26.32 27.23
N TYR A 43 -64.21 27.02 28.02
CA TYR A 43 -64.30 26.97 29.50
C TYR A 43 -65.62 27.57 29.99
N GLY A 44 -66.41 26.76 30.71
CA GLY A 44 -67.67 27.20 31.33
C GLY A 44 -68.89 27.14 30.41
N LYS A 45 -68.80 26.49 29.23
CA LYS A 45 -69.98 26.10 28.43
C LYS A 45 -70.47 24.71 28.86
N ASP A 46 -71.78 24.48 28.87
CA ASP A 46 -72.37 23.14 29.09
C ASP A 46 -72.30 22.24 27.83
N GLU A 47 -72.35 22.83 26.64
CA GLU A 47 -72.16 22.14 25.34
C GLU A 47 -71.22 22.93 24.41
N LEU A 48 -70.55 22.22 23.50
CA LEU A 48 -69.69 22.80 22.48
C LEU A 48 -70.49 23.29 21.26
N ASP A 49 -70.04 24.39 20.64
CA ASP A 49 -70.63 24.94 19.40
C ASP A 49 -70.75 23.87 18.29
N ASP A 50 -71.76 23.97 17.42
CA ASP A 50 -72.00 23.01 16.34
C ASP A 50 -70.77 22.72 15.46
N LYS A 51 -69.92 23.73 15.23
CA LYS A 51 -68.67 23.61 14.46
C LYS A 51 -67.53 22.90 15.21
N LYS A 52 -67.68 22.66 16.52
CA LYS A 52 -66.74 21.96 17.41
C LYS A 52 -67.32 20.64 17.97
N LYS A 53 -68.49 20.18 17.51
CA LYS A 53 -69.13 18.97 18.03
C LYS A 53 -68.23 17.72 17.91
N PRO A 54 -68.12 16.89 18.96
CA PRO A 54 -67.23 15.75 18.97
C PRO A 54 -67.71 14.63 18.03
N GLY A 55 -66.82 14.18 17.15
CA GLY A 55 -67.10 13.16 16.14
C GLY A 55 -67.45 11.78 16.70
N ARG A 56 -67.76 10.84 15.79
CA ARG A 56 -68.01 9.43 16.11
C ARG A 56 -66.70 8.67 16.43
N PRO A 57 -66.76 7.53 17.13
CA PRO A 57 -65.61 6.64 17.27
C PRO A 57 -65.14 6.05 15.92
N TRP A 58 -63.90 5.59 15.89
CA TRP A 58 -63.30 4.87 14.76
C TRP A 58 -63.77 3.42 14.71
N SER A 59 -64.21 2.96 13.53
CA SER A 59 -64.57 1.54 13.33
C SER A 59 -63.34 0.67 13.04
N LYS A 60 -63.43 -0.64 13.32
CA LYS A 60 -62.33 -1.58 13.05
C LYS A 60 -61.97 -1.62 11.55
N ASP A 61 -62.94 -1.55 10.65
CA ASP A 61 -62.68 -1.65 9.21
C ASP A 61 -61.97 -0.43 8.63
N GLU A 62 -62.26 0.77 9.13
CA GLU A 62 -61.48 1.97 8.79
C GLU A 62 -60.03 1.87 9.30
N LEU A 63 -59.84 1.35 10.51
CA LEU A 63 -58.54 1.17 11.14
C LEU A 63 -57.72 0.08 10.42
N ARG A 64 -58.36 -0.98 9.91
CA ARG A 64 -57.75 -2.02 9.07
C ARG A 64 -57.18 -1.47 7.76
N LEU A 65 -57.66 -0.32 7.27
CA LEU A 65 -57.15 0.39 6.09
C LEU A 65 -56.04 1.42 6.40
N LYS A 66 -55.65 1.64 7.67
CA LYS A 66 -54.58 2.58 8.05
C LYS A 66 -53.23 1.89 8.21
N SER A 67 -52.13 2.58 7.91
CA SER A 67 -50.77 2.05 8.16
C SER A 67 -50.53 1.88 9.66
N ASN A 68 -49.59 1.00 10.07
CA ASN A 68 -49.23 0.87 11.48
C ASN A 68 -48.67 2.20 12.06
N THR A 69 -48.00 2.99 11.24
CA THR A 69 -47.54 4.35 11.59
C THR A 69 -48.73 5.26 11.89
N ASP A 70 -49.81 5.19 11.11
CA ASP A 70 -51.02 5.99 11.33
C ASP A 70 -51.84 5.51 12.52
N LEU A 71 -51.90 4.19 12.77
CA LEU A 71 -52.47 3.67 14.02
C LEU A 71 -51.68 4.18 15.24
N HIS A 72 -50.35 4.23 15.17
CA HIS A 72 -49.53 4.80 16.26
C HIS A 72 -49.70 6.32 16.41
N LYS A 73 -49.81 7.09 15.30
CA LYS A 73 -50.16 8.52 15.34
C LYS A 73 -51.53 8.73 15.99
N LEU A 74 -52.53 7.95 15.56
CA LEU A 74 -53.91 8.05 16.04
C LEU A 74 -54.03 7.66 17.52
N TRP A 75 -53.31 6.62 17.97
CA TRP A 75 -53.19 6.28 19.38
C TRP A 75 -52.61 7.44 20.20
N TYR A 76 -51.58 8.12 19.71
CA TYR A 76 -51.04 9.32 20.39
C TYR A 76 -52.04 10.49 20.43
N VAL A 77 -52.81 10.72 19.35
CA VAL A 77 -53.88 11.73 19.34
C VAL A 77 -54.99 11.38 20.34
N LEU A 78 -55.47 10.14 20.35
CA LEU A 78 -56.47 9.65 21.31
C LEU A 78 -55.95 9.70 22.75
N LEU A 79 -54.65 9.46 22.98
CA LEU A 79 -54.01 9.57 24.29
C LEU A 79 -53.91 11.02 24.77
N LYS A 80 -53.58 11.97 23.89
CA LYS A 80 -53.63 13.41 24.22
C LYS A 80 -55.06 13.86 24.57
N GLU A 81 -56.03 13.52 23.72
CA GLU A 81 -57.46 13.81 23.93
C GLU A 81 -57.94 13.21 25.25
N ARG A 82 -57.64 11.93 25.53
CA ARG A 82 -57.95 11.27 26.81
C ARG A 82 -57.36 12.00 28.01
N ASN A 83 -56.08 12.38 27.96
CA ASN A 83 -55.41 13.06 29.06
C ASN A 83 -55.98 14.47 29.30
N MET A 84 -56.31 15.20 28.24
CA MET A 84 -57.00 16.49 28.31
C MET A 84 -58.41 16.34 28.92
N LEU A 85 -59.19 15.36 28.45
CA LEU A 85 -60.54 15.09 28.97
C LEU A 85 -60.54 14.70 30.45
N LEU A 86 -59.61 13.83 30.88
CA LEU A 86 -59.45 13.47 32.30
C LEU A 86 -59.03 14.69 33.14
N THR A 87 -58.14 15.54 32.62
CA THR A 87 -57.73 16.78 33.31
C THR A 87 -58.89 17.77 33.42
N MET A 88 -59.72 17.88 32.39
CA MET A 88 -60.94 18.70 32.40
C MET A 88 -61.99 18.12 33.36
N GLN A 89 -62.18 16.80 33.39
CA GLN A 89 -63.09 16.11 34.30
C GLN A 89 -62.72 16.40 35.77
N GLU A 90 -61.45 16.22 36.14
CA GLU A 90 -60.94 16.51 37.48
C GLU A 90 -61.09 18.00 37.83
N ALA A 91 -60.79 18.92 36.90
CA ALA A 91 -60.96 20.36 37.10
C ALA A 91 -62.44 20.78 37.25
N CYS A 92 -63.36 20.11 36.57
CA CYS A 92 -64.81 20.29 36.76
C CYS A 92 -65.26 19.77 38.12
N VAL A 93 -64.82 18.57 38.53
CA VAL A 93 -65.11 17.96 39.84
C VAL A 93 -64.61 18.85 40.99
N GLN A 94 -63.36 19.31 40.95
CA GLN A 94 -62.79 20.20 41.98
C GLN A 94 -63.51 21.56 42.09
N LYS A 95 -64.21 21.99 41.03
CA LYS A 95 -65.01 23.23 41.00
C LYS A 95 -66.52 22.98 41.14
N ALA A 96 -66.96 21.74 41.33
CA ALA A 96 -68.37 21.34 41.31
C ALA A 96 -69.16 21.80 40.06
N HIS A 97 -68.51 21.87 38.89
CA HIS A 97 -69.14 22.17 37.60
C HIS A 97 -69.43 20.87 36.81
N ARG A 98 -70.41 20.91 35.91
CA ARG A 98 -70.62 19.81 34.95
C ARG A 98 -69.51 19.82 33.89
N MET A 99 -69.19 18.65 33.35
CA MET A 99 -68.24 18.52 32.23
C MET A 99 -69.00 18.66 30.91
N PRO A 100 -68.55 19.51 29.95
CA PRO A 100 -69.15 19.58 28.62
C PRO A 100 -68.85 18.30 27.83
N ASN A 101 -69.90 17.74 27.20
CA ASN A 101 -69.84 16.52 26.36
C ASN A 101 -69.03 15.36 26.99
N PRO A 102 -69.47 14.79 28.13
CA PRO A 102 -68.77 13.70 28.80
C PRO A 102 -68.69 12.41 27.96
N ASP A 103 -69.60 12.25 26.99
CA ASP A 103 -69.61 11.19 25.98
C ASP A 103 -68.30 11.11 25.16
N ARG A 104 -67.52 12.20 25.11
CA ARG A 104 -66.17 12.21 24.53
C ARG A 104 -65.25 11.16 25.15
N ILE A 105 -65.34 10.93 26.47
CA ILE A 105 -64.48 9.96 27.16
C ILE A 105 -64.76 8.54 26.65
N GLU A 106 -66.03 8.18 26.49
CA GLU A 106 -66.44 6.86 26.00
C GLU A 106 -66.07 6.65 24.53
N LYS A 107 -66.33 7.65 23.67
CA LYS A 107 -65.97 7.63 22.24
C LYS A 107 -64.45 7.46 22.00
N VAL A 108 -63.63 8.11 22.84
CA VAL A 108 -62.17 7.95 22.81
C VAL A 108 -61.77 6.56 23.30
N ALA A 109 -62.34 6.08 24.41
CA ALA A 109 -62.07 4.74 24.94
C ALA A 109 -62.53 3.59 24.02
N GLU A 110 -63.61 3.78 23.25
CA GLU A 110 -64.01 2.85 22.19
C GLU A 110 -63.04 2.88 21.01
N SER A 111 -62.66 4.07 20.54
CA SER A 111 -61.68 4.22 19.44
C SER A 111 -60.34 3.57 19.80
N MET A 112 -59.88 3.72 21.06
CA MET A 112 -58.65 3.07 21.55
C MET A 112 -58.79 1.54 21.56
N ARG A 113 -59.91 0.98 22.07
CA ARG A 113 -60.15 -0.48 22.06
C ARG A 113 -60.26 -1.06 20.64
N ASN A 114 -60.87 -0.35 19.70
CA ASN A 114 -60.94 -0.79 18.30
C ASN A 114 -59.57 -0.76 17.64
N LEU A 115 -58.73 0.23 17.95
CA LEU A 115 -57.34 0.34 17.48
C LEU A 115 -56.46 -0.78 18.04
N GLU A 116 -56.56 -1.04 19.35
CA GLU A 116 -55.88 -2.14 20.04
C GLU A 116 -56.24 -3.51 19.45
N SER A 117 -57.53 -3.76 19.18
CA SER A 117 -57.99 -4.98 18.48
C SER A 117 -57.32 -5.15 17.11
N VAL A 118 -57.28 -4.10 16.28
CA VAL A 118 -56.71 -4.18 14.92
C VAL A 118 -55.18 -4.34 14.96
N VAL A 119 -54.51 -3.75 15.95
CA VAL A 119 -53.06 -3.97 16.16
C VAL A 119 -52.79 -5.40 16.64
N HIS A 120 -53.61 -5.94 17.55
CA HIS A 120 -53.50 -7.33 17.98
C HIS A 120 -53.77 -8.32 16.83
N GLU A 121 -54.84 -8.12 16.05
CA GLU A 121 -55.17 -8.91 14.84
C GLU A 121 -53.98 -8.97 13.86
N ARG A 122 -53.31 -7.82 13.62
CA ARG A 122 -52.11 -7.74 12.75
C ARG A 122 -50.90 -8.43 13.36
N ASN A 123 -50.65 -8.22 14.66
CA ASN A 123 -49.54 -8.86 15.35
C ASN A 123 -49.70 -10.38 15.37
N ASP A 124 -50.91 -10.89 15.59
CA ASP A 124 -51.18 -12.33 15.66
C ASP A 124 -50.96 -13.02 14.31
N ALA A 125 -51.45 -12.44 13.23
CA ALA A 125 -51.11 -12.90 11.87
C ALA A 125 -49.59 -12.89 11.62
N TYR A 126 -48.88 -11.84 12.05
CA TYR A 126 -47.43 -11.71 11.89
C TYR A 126 -46.63 -12.73 12.71
N PHE A 127 -46.97 -12.96 13.98
CA PHE A 127 -46.28 -13.93 14.83
C PHE A 127 -46.55 -15.37 14.38
N ARG A 128 -47.78 -15.72 14.00
CA ARG A 128 -48.11 -17.04 13.45
C ARG A 128 -47.35 -17.33 12.15
N LEU A 129 -47.10 -16.31 11.33
CA LEU A 129 -46.29 -16.43 10.10
C LEU A 129 -44.77 -16.57 10.36
N GLU A 130 -44.19 -15.88 11.34
CA GLU A 130 -42.73 -15.94 11.58
C GLU A 130 -42.27 -17.03 12.57
N THR A 131 -43.12 -17.37 13.54
CA THR A 131 -42.80 -18.28 14.65
C THR A 131 -43.63 -19.55 14.63
N GLY A 132 -44.91 -19.45 14.26
CA GLY A 132 -45.92 -20.51 14.42
C GLY A 132 -46.81 -20.31 15.65
N ASP A 133 -46.39 -19.44 16.58
CA ASP A 133 -47.10 -19.08 17.81
C ASP A 133 -47.92 -17.79 17.63
N GLY A 134 -48.92 -17.56 18.49
CA GLY A 134 -49.77 -16.35 18.43
C GLY A 134 -49.12 -15.09 19.00
N ALA A 135 -49.82 -13.95 18.93
CA ALA A 135 -49.38 -12.68 19.53
C ALA A 135 -49.61 -12.56 21.04
N ASP A 136 -50.33 -13.50 21.67
CA ASP A 136 -50.62 -13.45 23.09
C ASP A 136 -49.34 -13.45 23.96
N PRO A 137 -49.22 -12.57 24.96
CA PRO A 137 -48.08 -12.57 25.85
C PRO A 137 -47.94 -13.91 26.59
N PRO A 138 -46.72 -14.48 26.68
CA PRO A 138 -46.52 -15.81 27.23
C PRO A 138 -46.98 -15.89 28.69
N MET A 139 -47.65 -16.98 29.04
CA MET A 139 -48.13 -17.21 30.40
C MET A 139 -46.96 -17.47 31.36
N ARG A 140 -46.74 -16.56 32.31
CA ARG A 140 -45.78 -16.74 33.41
C ARG A 140 -46.47 -17.40 34.61
N THR A 141 -45.85 -18.41 35.20
CA THR A 141 -46.29 -18.97 36.48
C THR A 141 -45.74 -18.10 37.61
N ILE A 142 -46.62 -17.47 38.39
CA ILE A 142 -46.26 -16.59 39.51
C ILE A 142 -46.50 -17.35 40.81
N THR A 143 -45.62 -17.17 41.79
CA THR A 143 -45.81 -17.68 43.16
C THR A 143 -46.22 -16.54 44.09
N SER A 144 -47.40 -16.66 44.69
CA SER A 144 -47.88 -15.81 45.79
C SER A 144 -46.87 -15.74 46.94
N PHE A 145 -46.89 -14.66 47.72
CA PHE A 145 -46.14 -14.59 48.99
C PHE A 145 -46.52 -15.70 49.98
N ALA A 146 -47.72 -16.28 49.84
CA ALA A 146 -48.21 -17.43 50.61
C ALA A 146 -47.92 -18.80 49.95
N GLY A 147 -47.16 -18.84 48.84
CA GLY A 147 -46.68 -20.07 48.20
C GLY A 147 -47.55 -20.63 47.06
N PHE A 148 -48.79 -20.16 46.88
CA PHE A 148 -49.68 -20.60 45.80
C PHE A 148 -49.17 -20.21 44.41
N THR A 149 -49.24 -21.13 43.45
CA THR A 149 -48.81 -20.91 42.05
C THR A 149 -49.99 -20.82 41.09
N TYR A 150 -50.05 -19.77 40.27
CA TYR A 150 -51.05 -19.58 39.22
C TYR A 150 -50.39 -19.03 37.94
N GLN A 151 -51.07 -19.15 36.80
CA GLN A 151 -50.58 -18.60 35.53
C GLN A 151 -51.25 -17.27 35.18
N LYS A 152 -50.46 -16.33 34.67
CA LYS A 152 -50.86 -14.97 34.29
C LYS A 152 -50.09 -14.57 33.03
N GLN A 153 -50.72 -13.85 32.10
CA GLN A 153 -50.02 -13.28 30.93
C GLN A 153 -48.87 -12.38 31.39
N ALA A 154 -47.70 -12.49 30.74
CA ALA A 154 -46.57 -11.61 31.02
C ALA A 154 -46.87 -10.16 30.60
N THR A 155 -46.60 -9.21 31.49
CA THR A 155 -46.74 -7.77 31.25
C THR A 155 -45.36 -7.12 31.14
N GLU A 156 -45.21 -6.08 30.32
CA GLU A 156 -43.96 -5.33 30.25
C GLU A 156 -43.73 -4.47 31.50
N HIS A 157 -42.51 -4.46 32.03
CA HIS A 157 -42.11 -3.64 33.17
C HIS A 157 -41.30 -2.44 32.68
N LEU A 158 -41.68 -1.23 33.10
CA LEU A 158 -41.10 0.04 32.61
C LEU A 158 -39.62 0.26 32.98
N THR A 159 -39.10 -0.54 33.92
CA THR A 159 -37.71 -0.55 34.38
C THR A 159 -37.25 -1.99 34.60
N SER A 160 -35.96 -2.25 34.42
CA SER A 160 -35.37 -3.54 34.80
C SER A 160 -35.60 -3.84 36.29
N PRO A 161 -35.81 -5.10 36.70
CA PRO A 161 -35.85 -5.46 38.11
C PRO A 161 -34.47 -5.26 38.74
N ASP A 162 -34.26 -4.10 39.36
CA ASP A 162 -33.03 -3.68 40.05
C ASP A 162 -32.80 -4.45 41.37
N LYS A 163 -32.60 -5.77 41.25
CA LYS A 163 -31.99 -6.70 42.21
C LYS A 163 -31.96 -8.11 41.60
N GLN A 164 -30.78 -8.62 41.29
CA GLN A 164 -30.61 -10.07 41.12
C GLN A 164 -30.70 -10.73 42.51
N ASN A 165 -31.46 -11.83 42.61
CA ASN A 165 -31.67 -12.69 43.80
C ASN A 165 -32.78 -12.32 44.81
N GLU A 166 -33.67 -11.36 44.53
CA GLU A 166 -34.98 -11.30 45.23
C GLU A 166 -36.08 -11.90 44.33
N LYS A 167 -36.98 -12.72 44.91
CA LYS A 167 -38.16 -13.22 44.18
C LYS A 167 -39.19 -12.09 44.05
N GLU A 168 -39.73 -11.91 42.85
CA GLU A 168 -40.80 -10.96 42.58
C GLU A 168 -42.13 -11.49 43.15
N TYR A 169 -42.47 -11.07 44.37
CA TYR A 169 -43.73 -11.40 45.02
C TYR A 169 -44.80 -10.37 44.64
N GLU A 170 -45.57 -10.65 43.59
CA GLU A 170 -46.80 -9.89 43.33
C GLU A 170 -47.85 -10.13 44.43
N VAL A 171 -48.67 -9.11 44.67
CA VAL A 171 -49.96 -9.26 45.36
C VAL A 171 -50.87 -10.13 44.48
N PRO A 172 -51.36 -11.29 44.95
CA PRO A 172 -52.27 -12.09 44.15
C PRO A 172 -53.66 -11.47 44.15
N TYR A 173 -54.38 -11.63 43.04
CA TYR A 173 -55.85 -11.53 43.09
C TYR A 173 -56.33 -12.74 43.90
N LEU A 174 -57.05 -12.47 44.99
CA LEU A 174 -57.50 -13.44 45.98
C LEU A 174 -59.02 -13.30 46.14
N ASP A 175 -59.69 -14.39 46.51
CA ASP A 175 -61.10 -14.34 46.90
C ASP A 175 -61.33 -13.36 48.07
N ASP A 176 -62.57 -12.83 48.16
CA ASP A 176 -62.93 -11.62 48.92
C ASP A 176 -62.44 -11.59 50.38
N ASP A 177 -62.43 -12.74 51.06
CA ASP A 177 -61.97 -12.87 52.46
C ASP A 177 -60.50 -12.45 52.66
N ALA A 178 -59.62 -12.73 51.70
CA ALA A 178 -58.19 -12.46 51.84
C ALA A 178 -57.79 -11.04 51.38
N TYR A 179 -58.63 -10.37 50.57
CA TYR A 179 -58.53 -8.93 50.32
C TYR A 179 -58.64 -8.12 51.63
N LEU A 180 -59.58 -8.51 52.51
CA LEU A 180 -59.78 -7.87 53.81
C LEU A 180 -58.52 -7.96 54.70
N LEU A 181 -57.86 -9.11 54.72
CA LEU A 181 -56.63 -9.32 55.51
C LEU A 181 -55.48 -8.42 55.03
N GLN A 182 -55.38 -8.20 53.72
CA GLN A 182 -54.34 -7.38 53.11
C GLN A 182 -54.57 -5.88 53.31
N LYS A 183 -55.83 -5.43 53.32
CA LYS A 183 -56.21 -4.05 53.69
C LYS A 183 -55.70 -3.69 55.10
N LEU A 184 -55.95 -4.56 56.07
CA LEU A 184 -55.49 -4.39 57.46
C LEU A 184 -53.95 -4.37 57.57
N TRP A 185 -53.25 -5.09 56.70
CA TRP A 185 -51.78 -5.04 56.63
C TRP A 185 -51.27 -3.71 56.04
N ALA A 186 -51.91 -3.18 55.00
CA ALA A 186 -51.57 -1.88 54.42
C ALA A 186 -51.79 -0.72 55.40
N GLU A 187 -52.90 -0.74 56.14
CA GLU A 187 -53.18 0.22 57.23
C GLU A 187 -52.10 0.18 58.34
N LYS A 188 -51.58 -1.02 58.64
CA LYS A 188 -50.50 -1.23 59.62
C LYS A 188 -49.13 -0.73 59.15
N GLU A 189 -48.78 -0.88 57.88
CA GLU A 189 -47.56 -0.28 57.33
C GLU A 189 -47.67 1.25 57.22
N HIS A 190 -48.84 1.79 56.85
CA HIS A 190 -49.09 3.23 56.84
C HIS A 190 -48.95 3.83 58.25
N ALA A 191 -49.37 3.13 59.31
CA ALA A 191 -49.13 3.54 60.69
C ALA A 191 -47.62 3.68 61.00
N LYS A 192 -46.80 2.66 60.68
CA LYS A 192 -45.33 2.71 60.88
C LYS A 192 -44.66 3.86 60.13
N GLN A 193 -45.14 4.19 58.93
CA GLN A 193 -44.59 5.29 58.14
C GLN A 193 -44.81 6.66 58.82
N ARG A 194 -45.93 6.85 59.53
CA ARG A 194 -46.15 8.05 60.36
C ARG A 194 -45.21 8.11 61.56
N ASP A 195 -45.00 6.99 62.25
CA ASP A 195 -44.06 6.93 63.40
C ASP A 195 -42.63 7.25 62.97
N ALA A 196 -42.20 6.75 61.80
CA ALA A 196 -40.90 7.06 61.22
C ALA A 196 -40.73 8.56 60.85
N LEU A 197 -41.84 9.21 60.45
CA LEU A 197 -41.88 10.63 60.11
C LEU A 197 -41.79 11.53 61.36
N ASP A 198 -42.52 11.19 62.42
CA ASP A 198 -42.43 11.89 63.71
C ASP A 198 -41.04 11.76 64.33
N ASP A 199 -40.43 10.58 64.22
CA ASP A 199 -39.05 10.35 64.64
C ASP A 199 -38.02 11.15 63.82
N GLU A 200 -38.34 11.52 62.57
CA GLU A 200 -37.53 12.49 61.82
C GLU A 200 -37.75 13.94 62.27
N VAL A 201 -38.97 14.32 62.67
CA VAL A 201 -39.23 15.63 63.30
C VAL A 201 -38.42 15.77 64.60
N ARG A 202 -38.31 14.71 65.42
CA ARG A 202 -37.43 14.67 66.60
C ARG A 202 -35.95 14.89 66.25
N ARG A 203 -35.47 14.38 65.11
CA ARG A 203 -34.09 14.60 64.62
C ARG A 203 -33.83 16.06 64.24
N ARG A 204 -34.84 16.83 63.80
CA ARG A 204 -34.71 18.25 63.39
C ARG A 204 -34.59 19.24 64.55
N ARG A 205 -34.82 18.82 65.81
CA ARG A 205 -34.85 19.72 67.01
C ARG A 205 -33.54 19.78 67.83
N ARG A 206 -32.38 19.36 67.29
CA ARG A 206 -31.08 19.45 68.02
C ARG A 206 -30.32 20.75 67.72
N SER A 207 -29.72 21.36 68.74
CA SER A 207 -28.95 22.62 68.63
C SER A 207 -27.49 22.42 68.18
N LYS A 208 -26.77 23.53 67.98
CA LYS A 208 -25.58 23.64 67.11
C LYS A 208 -24.34 22.83 67.54
N ASP A 209 -24.16 22.48 68.82
CA ASP A 209 -22.90 21.87 69.28
C ASP A 209 -22.79 20.34 69.08
N GLN A 210 -23.89 19.58 68.99
CA GLN A 210 -23.84 18.11 68.92
C GLN A 210 -23.32 17.52 67.59
N VAL A 211 -22.87 18.34 66.63
CA VAL A 211 -22.37 17.90 65.32
C VAL A 211 -20.92 18.33 65.04
N LYS A 212 -20.23 18.94 66.02
CA LYS A 212 -18.88 19.50 65.91
C LYS A 212 -17.75 18.45 65.89
N HIS A 213 -17.85 17.41 65.05
CA HIS A 213 -16.75 16.47 64.83
C HIS A 213 -16.71 15.79 63.44
N ARG A 214 -15.47 15.68 62.92
CA ARG A 214 -14.99 15.05 61.66
C ARG A 214 -15.49 15.63 60.33
N ARG A 215 -14.71 16.57 59.75
CA ARG A 215 -14.58 16.85 58.30
C ARG A 215 -13.24 17.52 57.92
N SER A 216 -12.22 16.71 57.61
CA SER A 216 -11.03 17.00 56.76
C SER A 216 -10.21 15.70 56.66
N ALA A 217 -9.61 15.22 55.55
CA ALA A 217 -9.10 15.76 54.28
C ALA A 217 -7.70 16.43 54.38
N ARG A 218 -6.72 16.21 53.47
CA ARG A 218 -6.57 15.28 52.30
C ARG A 218 -5.10 15.32 51.79
N SER A 219 -4.60 14.24 51.16
CA SER A 219 -3.64 14.20 50.02
C SER A 219 -2.22 14.85 50.13
N TYR A 220 -1.14 14.15 49.69
CA TYR A 220 -0.35 14.43 48.46
C TYR A 220 0.91 13.51 48.29
N ILE A 221 1.85 13.87 47.40
CA ILE A 221 2.77 12.99 46.61
C ILE A 221 4.20 13.59 46.59
N SER A 222 5.29 12.77 46.53
CA SER A 222 6.45 12.94 45.59
C SER A 222 7.73 12.12 45.94
N ASP A 223 7.97 11.04 45.18
CA ASP A 223 9.10 10.87 44.23
C ASP A 223 10.61 11.00 44.63
N ILE A 224 11.46 10.71 43.64
CA ILE A 224 12.92 10.91 43.47
C ILE A 224 13.83 9.78 43.96
N ALA A 225 14.27 8.97 42.99
CA ALA A 225 15.47 8.16 43.09
C ALA A 225 16.74 9.03 42.94
N GLN A 226 17.71 8.82 43.84
CA GLN A 226 19.10 9.26 43.70
C GLN A 226 19.95 7.99 43.69
N LEU A 227 20.54 7.60 42.55
CA LEU A 227 21.84 8.04 42.01
C LEU A 227 23.01 7.14 42.48
N LYS A 228 24.10 7.16 41.70
CA LYS A 228 25.36 6.37 41.83
C LYS A 228 25.24 4.91 41.37
N GLU A 229 26.25 4.31 40.71
CA GLU A 229 27.55 4.86 40.28
C GLU A 229 28.08 4.18 39.01
N VAL A 230 28.99 4.85 38.28
CA VAL A 230 29.69 4.31 37.09
C VAL A 230 31.18 4.66 37.18
N LYS A 231 32.03 3.62 37.12
CA LYS A 231 33.49 3.55 36.89
C LYS A 231 33.91 2.10 37.19
N GLU A 232 34.93 1.46 36.61
CA GLU A 232 36.00 1.86 35.67
C GLU A 232 36.54 0.57 34.97
N LEU A 233 37.44 0.66 33.95
CA LEU A 233 38.49 -0.33 33.52
C LEU A 233 38.79 -0.35 31.99
N VAL A 234 39.95 0.16 31.50
CA VAL A 234 40.47 -0.02 30.10
C VAL A 234 42.02 0.06 30.02
N SER A 235 42.69 -0.87 29.29
CA SER A 235 44.15 -0.90 28.85
C SER A 235 44.44 -2.15 27.94
N LEU A 236 45.56 -2.46 27.24
CA LEU A 236 46.77 -1.79 26.68
C LEU A 236 47.40 -2.64 25.50
N ARG A 237 48.60 -2.29 24.94
CA ARG A 237 49.36 -2.96 23.80
C ARG A 237 50.92 -2.76 23.99
N PRO A 238 51.93 -3.03 23.08
CA PRO A 238 52.00 -3.46 21.64
C PRO A 238 53.26 -4.34 21.20
N THR A 239 53.69 -4.28 19.92
CA THR A 239 55.09 -4.37 19.30
C THR A 239 55.61 -5.55 18.38
N TRP A 240 56.76 -5.35 17.64
CA TRP A 240 57.14 -5.89 16.27
C TRP A 240 58.69 -6.08 15.95
N LYS A 241 59.16 -6.85 14.88
CA LYS A 241 60.19 -6.50 13.77
C LYS A 241 60.84 -7.63 12.83
N LYS A 242 61.91 -7.35 12.00
CA LYS A 242 62.39 -7.92 10.65
C LYS A 242 63.89 -8.42 10.50
N SER A 243 64.34 -9.07 9.36
CA SER A 243 65.59 -8.78 8.51
C SER A 243 66.07 -9.86 7.42
N GLU A 244 67.27 -9.76 6.74
CA GLU A 244 67.59 -10.22 5.32
C GLU A 244 69.13 -10.45 4.89
N GLN A 245 69.46 -11.07 3.69
CA GLN A 245 70.55 -10.76 2.64
C GLN A 245 71.92 -11.56 2.34
N LYS A 246 72.41 -11.55 1.02
CA LYS A 246 73.82 -11.54 0.37
C LYS A 246 74.46 -12.64 -0.61
N LEU A 247 75.37 -12.22 -1.57
CA LEU A 247 76.20 -13.00 -2.60
C LEU A 247 77.29 -12.13 -3.40
N ASN A 248 78.32 -12.62 -4.19
CA ASN A 248 79.28 -11.77 -5.03
C ASN A 248 80.31 -12.37 -6.13
N ASP A 249 81.02 -11.49 -6.94
CA ASP A 249 82.38 -11.53 -7.68
C ASP A 249 82.68 -11.93 -9.21
N ARG A 250 83.46 -11.09 -10.02
CA ARG A 250 84.43 -11.39 -11.20
C ARG A 250 85.01 -10.16 -12.07
N LYS A 251 85.77 -10.40 -13.21
CA LYS A 251 86.81 -9.56 -13.99
C LYS A 251 86.38 -8.54 -15.14
N ILE A 252 87.35 -7.82 -15.80
CA ILE A 252 87.23 -6.57 -16.66
C ILE A 252 87.59 -6.70 -18.22
N PRO A 253 86.96 -5.95 -19.19
CA PRO A 253 87.18 -5.93 -20.69
C PRO A 253 87.90 -4.70 -21.41
N LYS A 254 87.87 -4.62 -22.77
CA LYS A 254 88.42 -3.55 -23.68
C LYS A 254 87.38 -2.60 -24.34
N LEU A 255 87.81 -1.49 -25.01
CA LEU A 255 86.93 -0.46 -25.64
C LEU A 255 85.91 -0.96 -26.68
N ASN A 256 86.34 -1.54 -27.82
CA ASN A 256 85.36 -2.02 -28.81
C ASN A 256 84.51 -3.18 -28.26
N GLU A 257 85.03 -3.92 -27.28
CA GLU A 257 84.23 -4.92 -26.56
C GLU A 257 83.17 -4.23 -25.68
N PHE A 258 83.50 -3.13 -24.99
CA PHE A 258 82.55 -2.31 -24.24
C PHE A 258 81.47 -1.74 -25.16
N LEU A 259 81.85 -1.14 -26.30
CA LEU A 259 80.89 -0.58 -27.27
C LEU A 259 79.96 -1.65 -27.85
N LEU A 260 80.49 -2.82 -28.25
CA LEU A 260 79.68 -3.94 -28.75
C LEU A 260 78.80 -4.56 -27.65
N LYS A 261 79.24 -4.54 -26.38
CA LYS A 261 78.45 -4.94 -25.20
C LYS A 261 77.51 -3.83 -24.70
N ARG A 262 77.52 -2.63 -25.32
CA ARG A 262 76.81 -1.42 -24.89
C ARG A 262 77.12 -0.94 -23.47
N ASP A 263 78.30 -1.30 -22.95
CA ASP A 263 78.83 -0.82 -21.68
C ASP A 263 79.52 0.54 -21.88
N TYR A 264 78.72 1.58 -22.09
CA TYR A 264 79.22 2.93 -22.35
C TYR A 264 79.95 3.53 -21.13
N ILE A 265 79.65 3.08 -19.91
CA ILE A 265 80.31 3.54 -18.67
C ILE A 265 81.72 2.91 -18.55
N GLY A 266 81.87 1.63 -18.86
CA GLY A 266 83.16 0.98 -19.02
C GLY A 266 83.99 1.58 -20.16
N ALA A 267 83.34 1.86 -21.30
CA ALA A 267 83.95 2.58 -22.42
C ALA A 267 84.45 3.98 -22.01
N MET A 268 83.64 4.78 -21.32
CA MET A 268 84.03 6.09 -20.80
C MET A 268 85.17 6.00 -19.79
N SER A 269 85.12 5.05 -18.86
CA SER A 269 86.17 4.85 -17.86
C SER A 269 87.51 4.54 -18.51
N LEU A 270 87.50 3.72 -19.56
CA LEU A 270 88.68 3.41 -20.37
C LEU A 270 89.13 4.60 -21.23
N LEU A 271 88.22 5.32 -21.90
CA LEU A 271 88.53 6.52 -22.69
C LEU A 271 89.12 7.64 -21.82
N GLN A 272 88.58 7.87 -20.63
CA GLN A 272 89.10 8.86 -19.68
C GLN A 272 90.47 8.45 -19.11
N PHE A 273 90.72 7.14 -18.94
CA PHE A 273 92.04 6.61 -18.58
C PHE A 273 93.05 6.76 -19.72
N GLN A 274 92.65 6.48 -20.98
CA GLN A 274 93.49 6.65 -22.17
C GLN A 274 93.82 8.12 -22.45
N SER A 275 92.82 9.01 -22.29
CA SER A 275 92.98 10.46 -22.39
C SER A 275 93.98 11.00 -21.36
N LYS A 276 93.89 10.59 -20.08
CA LYS A 276 94.86 10.98 -19.04
C LYS A 276 96.27 10.45 -19.28
N ASN A 277 96.42 9.36 -20.03
CA ASN A 277 97.71 8.77 -20.40
C ASN A 277 98.25 9.28 -21.75
N GLY A 278 97.67 10.33 -22.32
CA GLY A 278 98.21 11.03 -23.49
C GLY A 278 98.05 10.33 -24.84
N ASN A 279 97.29 9.23 -24.91
CA ASN A 279 97.08 8.49 -26.16
C ASN A 279 95.90 9.09 -26.95
N ILE A 280 96.12 10.28 -27.52
CA ILE A 280 95.11 11.10 -28.19
C ILE A 280 94.97 10.66 -29.66
N GLY A 281 93.76 10.29 -30.06
CA GLY A 281 93.36 10.17 -31.47
C GLY A 281 92.23 11.14 -31.79
N ASP A 282 92.18 11.64 -33.02
CA ASP A 282 91.35 12.79 -33.44
C ASP A 282 89.83 12.64 -33.20
N LEU A 283 89.34 11.41 -33.07
CA LEU A 283 87.93 11.10 -32.79
C LEU A 283 87.65 10.80 -31.30
N MET A 284 88.64 10.86 -30.41
CA MET A 284 88.51 10.40 -29.02
C MET A 284 87.52 11.26 -28.22
N GLU A 285 87.49 12.58 -28.40
CA GLU A 285 86.52 13.43 -27.70
C GLU A 285 85.09 13.25 -28.23
N LEU A 286 84.91 13.02 -29.54
CA LEU A 286 83.63 12.63 -30.13
C LEU A 286 83.15 11.29 -29.56
N TRP A 287 84.02 10.28 -29.46
CA TRP A 287 83.68 9.00 -28.83
C TRP A 287 83.39 9.13 -27.34
N LEU A 288 84.09 10.01 -26.62
CA LEU A 288 83.84 10.27 -25.20
C LEU A 288 82.48 10.97 -24.98
N GLY A 289 82.14 11.98 -25.81
CA GLY A 289 80.83 12.62 -25.82
C GLY A 289 79.70 11.67 -26.22
N HIS A 290 79.94 10.81 -27.22
CA HIS A 290 79.00 9.79 -27.68
C HIS A 290 78.75 8.73 -26.60
N CYS A 291 79.79 8.25 -25.91
CA CYS A 291 79.61 7.33 -24.79
C CYS A 291 78.94 8.02 -23.60
N ALA A 292 79.28 9.28 -23.28
CA ALA A 292 78.61 10.05 -22.22
C ALA A 292 77.11 10.24 -22.50
N PHE A 293 76.74 10.49 -23.77
CA PHE A 293 75.35 10.55 -24.22
C PHE A 293 74.65 9.19 -24.05
N HIS A 294 75.25 8.09 -24.52
CA HIS A 294 74.65 6.76 -24.41
C HIS A 294 74.70 6.14 -23.00
N ALA A 295 75.51 6.68 -22.09
CA ALA A 295 75.47 6.40 -20.65
C ALA A 295 74.44 7.26 -19.88
N GLY A 296 73.77 8.22 -20.54
CA GLY A 296 72.80 9.12 -19.92
C GLY A 296 73.40 10.33 -19.20
N GLU A 297 74.72 10.54 -19.25
CA GLU A 297 75.40 11.70 -18.65
C GLU A 297 75.29 12.94 -19.56
N TYR A 298 74.07 13.30 -20.00
CA TYR A 298 73.82 14.31 -21.04
C TYR A 298 74.46 15.68 -20.77
N ARG A 299 74.46 16.16 -19.51
CA ARG A 299 75.12 17.43 -19.14
C ARG A 299 76.64 17.39 -19.34
N LYS A 300 77.27 16.23 -19.15
CA LYS A 300 78.69 16.01 -19.38
C LYS A 300 78.98 15.90 -20.87
N ALA A 301 78.14 15.20 -21.62
CA ALA A 301 78.20 15.17 -23.09
C ALA A 301 78.12 16.58 -23.68
N ILE A 302 77.19 17.43 -23.21
CA ILE A 302 77.12 18.86 -23.56
C ILE A 302 78.45 19.55 -23.26
N SER A 303 78.99 19.44 -22.03
CA SER A 303 80.25 20.12 -21.69
C SER A 303 81.46 19.66 -22.52
N ILE A 304 81.47 18.41 -23.00
CA ILE A 304 82.50 17.90 -23.91
C ILE A 304 82.32 18.51 -25.31
N TYR A 305 81.09 18.47 -25.84
CA TYR A 305 80.79 19.02 -27.16
C TYR A 305 80.92 20.56 -27.23
N GLU A 306 80.54 21.29 -26.17
CA GLU A 306 80.72 22.74 -26.07
C GLU A 306 82.20 23.13 -25.97
N LYS A 307 83.05 22.30 -25.32
CA LYS A 307 84.51 22.45 -25.44
C LYS A 307 84.96 22.29 -26.90
N MET A 308 84.51 21.24 -27.59
CA MET A 308 84.89 21.00 -28.98
C MET A 308 84.50 22.15 -29.92
N LEU A 309 83.35 22.82 -29.69
CA LEU A 309 82.94 24.00 -30.47
C LEU A 309 83.93 25.18 -30.39
N THR A 310 84.87 25.20 -29.43
CA THR A 310 85.93 26.23 -29.34
C THR A 310 87.16 25.91 -30.21
N GLU A 311 87.23 24.71 -30.79
CA GLU A 311 88.39 24.24 -31.55
C GLU A 311 88.21 24.46 -33.07
N LYS A 312 89.27 24.92 -33.76
CA LYS A 312 89.19 25.41 -35.15
C LYS A 312 88.71 24.39 -36.20
N ASN A 313 88.77 23.09 -35.89
CA ASN A 313 88.41 22.00 -36.81
C ASN A 313 87.16 21.22 -36.33
N CYS A 314 86.29 21.82 -35.51
CA CYS A 314 85.08 21.15 -35.02
C CYS A 314 84.09 20.81 -36.14
N PRO A 315 83.57 19.56 -36.23
CA PRO A 315 82.47 19.22 -37.13
C PRO A 315 81.19 20.00 -36.80
N LEU A 316 80.43 20.42 -37.81
CA LEU A 316 79.20 21.19 -37.62
C LEU A 316 78.10 20.36 -36.95
N GLU A 317 78.15 19.03 -37.13
CA GLU A 317 77.30 18.01 -36.51
C GLU A 317 77.29 18.08 -34.98
N VAL A 318 78.34 18.62 -34.35
CA VAL A 318 78.44 18.76 -32.90
C VAL A 318 77.29 19.63 -32.34
N ASN A 319 76.80 20.62 -33.10
CA ASN A 319 75.59 21.38 -32.73
C ASN A 319 74.34 20.49 -32.63
N VAL A 320 74.19 19.51 -33.54
CA VAL A 320 73.08 18.55 -33.53
C VAL A 320 73.24 17.55 -32.39
N TYR A 321 74.47 17.16 -32.03
CA TYR A 321 74.73 16.29 -30.88
C TYR A 321 74.43 17.00 -29.55
N ILE A 322 74.79 18.29 -29.41
CA ILE A 322 74.38 19.14 -28.28
C ILE A 322 72.86 19.26 -28.21
N ALA A 323 72.20 19.51 -29.34
CA ALA A 323 70.75 19.59 -29.42
C ALA A 323 70.05 18.27 -29.01
N CYS A 324 70.60 17.12 -29.40
CA CYS A 324 70.14 15.81 -28.92
C CYS A 324 70.27 15.71 -27.39
N CYS A 325 71.39 16.14 -26.80
CA CYS A 325 71.57 16.11 -25.35
C CYS A 325 70.55 17.01 -24.63
N PHE A 326 70.28 18.22 -25.13
CA PHE A 326 69.24 19.09 -24.58
C PHE A 326 67.83 18.49 -24.71
N PHE A 327 67.51 17.83 -25.83
CA PHE A 327 66.24 17.13 -26.02
C PHE A 327 66.04 15.98 -25.01
N PHE A 328 67.09 15.22 -24.69
CA PHE A 328 67.03 14.18 -23.65
C PHE A 328 67.04 14.74 -22.22
N LEU A 329 67.47 15.98 -22.01
CA LEU A 329 67.28 16.74 -20.76
C LEU A 329 65.90 17.43 -20.65
N GLY A 330 65.04 17.33 -21.67
CA GLY A 330 63.74 18.01 -21.73
C GLY A 330 63.79 19.50 -22.08
N LEU A 331 64.99 20.05 -22.30
CA LEU A 331 65.24 21.46 -22.61
C LEU A 331 65.00 21.73 -24.10
N CYS A 332 63.72 21.76 -24.49
CA CYS A 332 63.30 21.76 -25.89
C CYS A 332 63.52 23.08 -26.63
N VAL A 333 63.59 24.22 -25.94
CA VAL A 333 63.85 25.53 -26.57
C VAL A 333 65.32 25.63 -26.96
N GLU A 334 66.21 25.27 -26.04
CA GLU A 334 67.66 25.19 -26.21
C GLU A 334 68.01 24.15 -27.27
N ALA A 335 67.37 22.98 -27.24
CA ALA A 335 67.52 21.95 -28.27
C ALA A 335 67.16 22.47 -29.67
N LYS A 336 66.06 23.23 -29.83
CA LYS A 336 65.68 23.83 -31.12
C LYS A 336 66.75 24.83 -31.59
N GLN A 337 67.21 25.73 -30.70
CA GLN A 337 68.24 26.72 -31.02
C GLN A 337 69.60 26.11 -31.42
N TYR A 338 69.99 24.98 -30.84
CA TYR A 338 71.21 24.27 -31.25
C TYR A 338 70.99 23.41 -32.50
N ALA A 339 69.81 22.81 -32.68
CA ALA A 339 69.49 22.04 -33.88
C ALA A 339 69.52 22.93 -35.14
N GLU A 340 68.93 24.12 -35.08
CA GLU A 340 68.86 25.08 -36.19
C GLU A 340 70.25 25.64 -36.61
N LYS A 341 71.25 25.60 -35.73
CA LYS A 341 72.66 25.94 -36.03
C LYS A 341 73.43 24.80 -36.71
N GLY A 342 72.90 23.58 -36.68
CA GLY A 342 73.53 22.39 -37.27
C GLY A 342 73.38 22.27 -38.79
N PRO A 343 74.14 21.37 -39.43
CA PRO A 343 74.00 21.11 -40.85
C PRO A 343 72.68 20.38 -41.16
N LYS A 344 72.06 20.70 -42.29
CA LYS A 344 70.81 20.08 -42.72
C LYS A 344 71.02 18.62 -43.11
N ASN A 345 70.63 17.71 -42.22
CA ASN A 345 70.74 16.26 -42.40
C ASN A 345 69.55 15.51 -41.76
N ALA A 346 69.43 14.22 -42.04
CA ALA A 346 68.30 13.40 -41.56
C ALA A 346 68.24 13.23 -40.02
N LEU A 347 69.35 13.47 -39.29
CA LEU A 347 69.33 13.49 -37.83
C LEU A 347 68.72 14.80 -37.31
N GLN A 348 69.13 15.94 -37.89
CA GLN A 348 68.55 17.25 -37.57
C GLN A 348 67.04 17.27 -37.86
N ASN A 349 66.61 16.78 -39.03
CA ASN A 349 65.18 16.80 -39.39
C ASN A 349 64.32 15.98 -38.41
N ARG A 350 64.75 14.77 -38.02
CA ARG A 350 64.05 13.96 -37.01
C ARG A 350 64.05 14.60 -35.62
N LEU A 351 65.13 15.27 -35.23
CA LEU A 351 65.19 16.01 -33.97
C LEU A 351 64.20 17.18 -33.98
N LEU A 352 64.15 17.96 -35.06
CA LEU A 352 63.20 19.06 -35.25
C LEU A 352 61.74 18.57 -35.34
N PHE A 353 61.51 17.40 -35.94
CA PHE A 353 60.19 16.74 -35.98
C PHE A 353 59.66 16.42 -34.56
N HIS A 354 60.47 15.75 -33.72
CA HIS A 354 60.10 15.47 -32.33
C HIS A 354 60.04 16.73 -31.45
N LEU A 355 60.86 17.75 -31.72
CA LEU A 355 60.81 19.05 -31.02
C LEU A 355 59.56 19.85 -31.38
N ALA A 356 59.13 19.86 -32.64
CA ALA A 356 57.91 20.56 -33.07
C ALA A 356 56.68 20.04 -32.32
N TYR A 357 56.55 18.72 -32.15
CA TYR A 357 55.50 18.12 -31.32
C TYR A 357 55.58 18.57 -29.85
N ARG A 358 56.76 18.46 -29.20
CA ARG A 358 56.93 18.87 -27.80
C ARG A 358 56.69 20.36 -27.55
N LEU A 359 56.86 21.20 -28.57
CA LEU A 359 56.60 22.65 -28.53
C LEU A 359 55.19 23.05 -29.01
N LYS A 360 54.30 22.07 -29.29
CA LYS A 360 52.96 22.26 -29.85
C LYS A 360 52.96 23.10 -31.16
N ASP A 361 54.02 22.99 -31.98
CA ASP A 361 54.24 23.68 -33.26
C ASP A 361 53.84 22.80 -34.47
N GLU A 362 52.53 22.72 -34.73
CA GLU A 362 51.97 21.85 -35.78
C GLU A 362 52.48 22.18 -37.20
N LYS A 363 52.81 23.45 -37.46
CA LYS A 363 53.29 23.92 -38.77
C LYS A 363 54.67 23.33 -39.07
N GLN A 364 55.59 23.39 -38.10
CA GLN A 364 56.90 22.73 -38.23
C GLN A 364 56.76 21.20 -38.18
N LEU A 365 55.78 20.65 -37.47
CA LEU A 365 55.56 19.20 -37.43
C LEU A 365 55.27 18.64 -38.84
N LEU A 366 54.36 19.27 -39.58
CA LEU A 366 54.01 18.88 -40.96
C LEU A 366 55.18 19.06 -41.94
N VAL A 367 55.92 20.17 -41.84
CA VAL A 367 57.10 20.43 -42.70
C VAL A 367 58.21 19.42 -42.46
N ASN A 368 58.51 19.10 -41.20
CA ASN A 368 59.55 18.12 -40.90
C ASN A 368 59.11 16.68 -41.23
N GLN A 369 57.80 16.39 -41.20
CA GLN A 369 57.24 15.11 -41.65
C GLN A 369 57.43 14.89 -43.16
N SER A 370 57.21 15.91 -44.00
CA SER A 370 57.36 15.80 -45.46
C SER A 370 58.82 15.66 -45.93
N ASN A 371 59.79 15.96 -45.06
CA ASN A 371 61.22 15.80 -45.30
C ASN A 371 61.77 14.39 -44.94
N LEU A 372 60.94 13.50 -44.36
CA LEU A 372 61.36 12.13 -43.99
C LEU A 372 61.48 11.23 -45.21
N GLN A 373 62.41 10.26 -45.17
CA GLN A 373 62.65 9.29 -46.25
C GLN A 373 62.18 7.88 -45.85
N ASP A 374 62.22 6.90 -46.76
CA ASP A 374 61.95 5.48 -46.43
C ASP A 374 63.19 4.78 -45.82
N THR A 375 64.01 5.52 -45.06
CA THR A 375 65.08 4.94 -44.25
C THR A 375 64.47 4.35 -42.98
N VAL A 376 65.06 3.27 -42.43
CA VAL A 376 64.52 2.67 -41.19
C VAL A 376 64.61 3.67 -40.03
N GLU A 377 65.67 4.47 -40.04
CA GLU A 377 65.96 5.60 -39.17
C GLU A 377 64.84 6.66 -39.13
N ASP A 378 64.23 6.97 -40.27
CA ASP A 378 63.12 7.92 -40.42
C ASP A 378 61.76 7.27 -40.17
N GLN A 379 61.54 6.05 -40.69
CA GLN A 379 60.32 5.29 -40.45
C GLN A 379 60.10 4.99 -38.96
N LEU A 380 61.16 4.73 -38.19
CA LEU A 380 61.07 4.58 -36.73
C LEU A 380 60.75 5.90 -36.01
N SER A 381 61.21 7.04 -36.52
CA SER A 381 60.85 8.37 -35.97
C SER A 381 59.37 8.70 -36.28
N LEU A 382 58.89 8.35 -37.47
CA LEU A 382 57.48 8.43 -37.84
C LEU A 382 56.61 7.53 -36.98
N ALA A 383 56.96 6.24 -36.79
CA ALA A 383 56.21 5.31 -35.93
C ALA A 383 56.18 5.76 -34.46
N ALA A 384 57.29 6.31 -33.94
CA ALA A 384 57.32 6.92 -32.62
C ALA A 384 56.42 8.15 -32.52
N MET A 385 56.33 8.98 -33.57
CA MET A 385 55.40 10.10 -33.61
C MET A 385 53.92 9.68 -33.73
N HIS A 386 53.61 8.61 -34.47
CA HIS A 386 52.28 8.01 -34.46
C HIS A 386 51.91 7.51 -33.05
N TYR A 387 52.80 6.78 -32.38
CA TYR A 387 52.57 6.35 -30.99
C TYR A 387 52.31 7.52 -30.02
N LEU A 388 53.12 8.59 -30.09
CA LEU A 388 52.94 9.80 -29.27
C LEU A 388 51.63 10.55 -29.56
N ARG A 389 51.10 10.44 -30.78
CA ARG A 389 49.79 11.01 -31.16
C ARG A 389 48.61 10.07 -30.86
N SER A 390 48.83 8.91 -30.24
CA SER A 390 47.85 7.83 -30.03
C SER A 390 47.37 7.13 -31.32
N HIS A 391 48.07 7.32 -32.43
CA HIS A 391 47.83 6.65 -33.72
C HIS A 391 48.50 5.27 -33.71
N TYR A 392 48.04 4.38 -32.82
CA TYR A 392 48.75 3.13 -32.50
C TYR A 392 48.76 2.12 -33.65
N GLN A 393 47.75 2.14 -34.53
CA GLN A 393 47.62 1.20 -35.64
C GLN A 393 48.64 1.51 -36.76
N GLU A 394 48.82 2.77 -37.13
CA GLU A 394 49.83 3.16 -38.11
C GLU A 394 51.26 2.90 -37.59
N ALA A 395 51.48 3.07 -36.28
CA ALA A 395 52.73 2.67 -35.64
C ALA A 395 52.96 1.14 -35.72
N ILE A 396 51.93 0.33 -35.45
CA ILE A 396 51.93 -1.13 -35.61
C ILE A 396 52.33 -1.53 -37.03
N ASP A 397 51.74 -0.90 -38.05
CA ASP A 397 51.96 -1.28 -39.44
C ASP A 397 53.37 -0.90 -39.93
N ILE A 398 53.92 0.23 -39.48
CA ILE A 398 55.33 0.58 -39.74
C ILE A 398 56.28 -0.40 -39.03
N TYR A 399 56.04 -0.73 -37.75
CA TYR A 399 56.88 -1.71 -37.03
C TYR A 399 56.82 -3.10 -37.68
N LYS A 400 55.65 -3.53 -38.18
CA LYS A 400 55.50 -4.78 -38.96
C LYS A 400 56.23 -4.72 -40.31
N LYS A 401 56.11 -3.63 -41.09
CA LYS A 401 56.86 -3.42 -42.34
C LYS A 401 58.37 -3.61 -42.13
N ILE A 402 58.90 -3.07 -41.03
CA ILE A 402 60.32 -3.19 -40.68
C ILE A 402 60.66 -4.60 -40.21
N LEU A 403 59.87 -5.23 -39.32
CA LEU A 403 60.14 -6.59 -38.83
C LEU A 403 60.10 -7.67 -39.92
N ILE A 404 59.23 -7.53 -40.92
CA ILE A 404 59.14 -8.44 -42.08
C ILE A 404 60.45 -8.42 -42.88
N SER A 405 61.04 -7.23 -43.09
CA SER A 405 62.27 -7.05 -43.88
C SER A 405 63.56 -7.24 -43.08
N LYS A 406 63.56 -6.93 -41.77
CA LYS A 406 64.72 -7.02 -40.87
C LYS A 406 64.38 -7.81 -39.60
N LYS A 407 64.19 -9.13 -39.74
CA LYS A 407 63.81 -10.06 -38.65
C LYS A 407 64.73 -10.04 -37.42
N ASN A 408 65.98 -9.59 -37.57
CA ASN A 408 66.93 -9.42 -36.47
C ASN A 408 66.65 -8.19 -35.59
N PHE A 409 65.71 -7.31 -35.94
CA PHE A 409 65.35 -6.12 -35.14
C PHE A 409 64.35 -6.48 -34.02
N ILE A 410 64.62 -7.56 -33.27
CA ILE A 410 63.68 -8.17 -32.30
C ILE A 410 63.19 -7.21 -31.20
N ALA A 411 63.92 -6.13 -30.91
CA ALA A 411 63.51 -5.11 -29.95
C ALA A 411 62.25 -4.34 -30.40
N LEU A 412 61.95 -4.29 -31.71
CA LEU A 412 60.71 -3.68 -32.21
C LEU A 412 59.46 -4.41 -31.74
N ASN A 413 59.56 -5.69 -31.36
CA ASN A 413 58.44 -6.40 -30.74
C ASN A 413 58.01 -5.76 -29.41
N VAL A 414 58.92 -5.12 -28.65
CA VAL A 414 58.54 -4.41 -27.41
C VAL A 414 57.69 -3.17 -27.73
N TYR A 415 58.04 -2.43 -28.78
CA TYR A 415 57.26 -1.26 -29.24
C TYR A 415 55.92 -1.70 -29.85
N LEU A 416 55.90 -2.79 -30.61
CA LEU A 416 54.67 -3.43 -31.10
C LEU A 416 53.76 -3.85 -29.94
N SER A 417 54.31 -4.47 -28.89
CA SER A 417 53.58 -4.83 -27.67
C SER A 417 53.07 -3.61 -26.89
N LEU A 418 53.80 -2.49 -26.88
CA LEU A 418 53.33 -1.23 -26.28
C LEU A 418 52.14 -0.65 -27.05
N CYS A 419 52.13 -0.72 -28.39
CA CYS A 419 50.97 -0.34 -29.19
C CYS A 419 49.78 -1.28 -28.91
N TYR A 420 50.00 -2.60 -28.89
CA TYR A 420 48.94 -3.56 -28.60
C TYR A 420 48.37 -3.42 -27.18
N TYR A 421 49.21 -3.11 -26.18
CA TYR A 421 48.74 -2.81 -24.81
C TYR A 421 47.91 -1.52 -24.75
N LYS A 422 48.17 -0.54 -25.62
CA LYS A 422 47.40 0.71 -25.72
C LYS A 422 46.11 0.59 -26.54
N LEU A 423 45.96 -0.49 -27.31
CA LEU A 423 44.73 -0.88 -27.99
C LEU A 423 43.97 -2.00 -27.23
N ASP A 424 44.33 -2.24 -25.97
CA ASP A 424 43.79 -3.30 -25.10
C ASP A 424 43.87 -4.74 -25.65
N TYR A 425 44.65 -4.97 -26.71
CA TYR A 425 44.93 -6.29 -27.28
C TYR A 425 46.03 -7.02 -26.49
N TYR A 426 45.76 -7.30 -25.21
CA TYR A 426 46.75 -7.79 -24.26
C TYR A 426 47.37 -9.15 -24.62
N ASP A 427 46.60 -10.08 -25.19
CA ASP A 427 47.14 -11.38 -25.62
C ASP A 427 48.14 -11.23 -26.78
N LEU A 428 47.81 -10.42 -27.80
CA LEU A 428 48.73 -10.09 -28.89
C LEU A 428 49.96 -9.30 -28.40
N SER A 429 49.78 -8.46 -27.37
CA SER A 429 50.88 -7.81 -26.67
C SER A 429 51.82 -8.84 -26.04
N LEU A 430 51.29 -9.84 -25.33
CA LEU A 430 52.06 -10.92 -24.72
C LEU A 430 52.79 -11.81 -25.74
N GLU A 431 52.12 -12.21 -26.83
CA GLU A 431 52.72 -13.04 -27.88
C GLU A 431 53.94 -12.35 -28.50
N ALA A 432 53.79 -11.09 -28.95
CA ALA A 432 54.89 -10.32 -29.50
C ALA A 432 56.02 -10.10 -28.46
N LEU A 433 55.66 -9.80 -27.21
CA LEU A 433 56.62 -9.51 -26.14
C LEU A 433 57.46 -10.73 -25.76
N GLN A 434 56.86 -11.92 -25.83
CA GLN A 434 57.54 -13.17 -25.51
C GLN A 434 58.64 -13.51 -26.53
N LEU A 435 58.49 -13.12 -27.81
CA LEU A 435 59.56 -13.25 -28.82
C LEU A 435 60.84 -12.51 -28.39
N TYR A 436 60.71 -11.31 -27.84
CA TYR A 436 61.84 -10.53 -27.34
C TYR A 436 62.38 -11.08 -26.00
N LEU A 437 61.49 -11.47 -25.08
CA LEU A 437 61.87 -12.01 -23.76
C LEU A 437 62.53 -13.39 -23.82
N ASN A 438 62.36 -14.15 -24.91
CA ASN A 438 63.11 -15.40 -25.15
C ASN A 438 64.61 -15.15 -25.31
N GLU A 439 65.02 -14.05 -25.95
CA GLU A 439 66.44 -13.67 -26.11
C GLU A 439 66.93 -12.73 -24.99
N ASN A 440 66.04 -11.91 -24.42
CA ASN A 440 66.38 -10.86 -23.45
C ASN A 440 65.56 -10.99 -22.15
N PRO A 441 65.69 -12.10 -21.40
CA PRO A 441 64.82 -12.43 -20.27
C PRO A 441 64.89 -11.41 -19.12
N ASP A 442 66.04 -10.76 -18.92
CA ASP A 442 66.29 -9.82 -17.81
C ASP A 442 65.80 -8.38 -18.09
N SER A 443 65.14 -8.12 -19.23
CA SER A 443 64.77 -6.75 -19.63
C SER A 443 63.67 -6.15 -18.75
N ALA A 444 64.03 -5.12 -17.97
CA ALA A 444 63.11 -4.45 -17.03
C ALA A 444 61.85 -3.90 -17.69
N ILE A 445 61.97 -3.26 -18.86
CA ILE A 445 60.84 -2.69 -19.60
C ILE A 445 59.89 -3.81 -20.07
N ALA A 446 60.44 -4.91 -20.59
CA ALA A 446 59.64 -6.00 -21.12
C ALA A 446 59.01 -6.87 -20.03
N ILE A 447 59.69 -7.17 -18.91
CA ILE A 447 59.06 -7.85 -17.77
C ILE A 447 57.97 -6.95 -17.16
N ASN A 448 58.20 -5.63 -17.04
CA ASN A 448 57.19 -4.72 -16.54
C ASN A 448 55.93 -4.70 -17.44
N LEU A 449 56.11 -4.60 -18.77
CA LEU A 449 54.98 -4.68 -19.71
C LEU A 449 54.28 -6.04 -19.67
N ARG A 450 55.01 -7.15 -19.45
CA ARG A 450 54.41 -8.47 -19.22
C ARG A 450 53.57 -8.48 -17.94
N ALA A 451 54.05 -7.86 -16.86
CA ALA A 451 53.32 -7.72 -15.61
C ALA A 451 52.05 -6.87 -15.77
N CYS A 452 52.10 -5.75 -16.50
CA CYS A 452 50.92 -4.92 -16.80
C CYS A 452 49.88 -5.69 -17.62
N ASN A 453 50.29 -6.46 -18.64
CA ASN A 453 49.38 -7.36 -19.37
C ASN A 453 48.76 -8.42 -18.44
N HIS A 454 49.54 -9.05 -17.55
CA HIS A 454 49.05 -10.03 -16.59
C HIS A 454 48.11 -9.42 -15.53
N TYR A 455 48.23 -8.12 -15.24
CA TYR A 455 47.30 -7.39 -14.38
C TYR A 455 45.94 -7.22 -15.05
N LYS A 456 45.94 -6.85 -16.34
CA LYS A 456 44.74 -6.65 -17.16
C LYS A 456 44.01 -7.95 -17.50
N LEU A 457 44.73 -9.01 -17.87
CA LEU A 457 44.15 -10.30 -18.24
C LEU A 457 43.76 -11.20 -17.05
N TYR A 458 44.38 -11.01 -15.88
CA TYR A 458 44.22 -11.94 -14.75
C TYR A 458 43.94 -11.25 -13.41
N ASN A 459 44.96 -10.69 -12.74
CA ASN A 459 44.84 -10.01 -11.44
C ASN A 459 46.20 -9.48 -10.91
N GLY A 460 46.14 -8.69 -9.83
CA GLY A 460 47.31 -8.20 -9.11
C GLY A 460 48.30 -9.26 -8.60
N LYS A 461 47.83 -10.47 -8.24
CA LYS A 461 48.71 -11.52 -7.69
C LYS A 461 49.55 -12.22 -8.75
N THR A 462 49.07 -12.36 -9.98
CA THR A 462 49.87 -12.85 -11.11
C THR A 462 50.83 -11.77 -11.59
N ALA A 463 50.37 -10.52 -11.72
CA ALA A 463 51.21 -9.38 -12.09
C ALA A 463 52.38 -9.16 -11.11
N ALA A 464 52.14 -9.26 -9.80
CA ALA A 464 53.18 -9.16 -8.77
C ALA A 464 54.24 -10.27 -8.86
N LYS A 465 53.86 -11.51 -9.26
CA LYS A 465 54.82 -12.61 -9.49
C LYS A 465 55.76 -12.32 -10.67
N GLU A 466 55.30 -11.58 -11.69
CA GLU A 466 56.18 -11.14 -12.77
C GLU A 466 57.16 -10.06 -12.30
N LEU A 467 56.72 -9.08 -11.51
CA LEU A 467 57.63 -8.07 -10.93
C LEU A 467 58.65 -8.65 -9.95
N GLN A 468 58.34 -9.74 -9.23
CA GLN A 468 59.31 -10.43 -8.37
C GLN A 468 60.57 -10.90 -9.13
N LYS A 469 60.47 -11.17 -10.43
CA LYS A 469 61.63 -11.50 -11.28
C LYS A 469 62.60 -10.34 -11.39
N LEU A 470 62.09 -9.09 -11.41
CA LEU A 470 62.93 -7.88 -11.40
C LEU A 470 63.46 -7.56 -10.01
N GLN A 471 62.65 -7.72 -8.96
CA GLN A 471 63.06 -7.48 -7.56
C GLN A 471 64.28 -8.33 -7.17
N ASN A 472 64.33 -9.59 -7.62
CA ASN A 472 65.43 -10.52 -7.33
C ASN A 472 66.64 -10.36 -8.28
N GLY A 473 66.52 -9.60 -9.36
CA GLY A 473 67.58 -9.38 -10.35
C GLY A 473 68.54 -8.24 -9.95
N LYS A 474 69.78 -8.28 -10.44
CA LYS A 474 70.78 -7.20 -10.22
C LYS A 474 70.32 -5.83 -10.73
N ILE A 475 69.37 -5.82 -11.67
CA ILE A 475 68.79 -4.65 -12.34
C ILE A 475 67.84 -3.85 -11.42
N SER A 476 67.37 -4.44 -10.31
CA SER A 476 66.61 -3.72 -9.26
C SER A 476 67.34 -2.52 -8.65
N ASN A 477 68.68 -2.46 -8.77
CA ASN A 477 69.51 -1.37 -8.23
C ASN A 477 69.44 -0.07 -9.07
N PHE A 478 68.94 -0.11 -10.31
CA PHE A 478 68.72 1.11 -11.10
C PHE A 478 67.50 1.86 -10.58
N MET A 479 67.64 3.16 -10.29
CA MET A 479 66.58 3.94 -9.64
C MET A 479 65.24 3.84 -10.38
N PHE A 480 65.22 4.05 -11.70
CA PHE A 480 64.00 3.96 -12.50
C PHE A 480 63.30 2.59 -12.40
N VAL A 481 64.06 1.50 -12.23
CA VAL A 481 63.49 0.14 -12.07
C VAL A 481 62.87 -0.02 -10.68
N LYS A 482 63.54 0.49 -9.65
CA LYS A 482 63.02 0.51 -8.28
C LYS A 482 61.75 1.35 -8.17
N ASP A 483 61.74 2.52 -8.79
CA ASP A 483 60.60 3.44 -8.81
C ASP A 483 59.41 2.81 -9.53
N LEU A 484 59.62 2.26 -10.74
CA LEU A 484 58.64 1.53 -11.53
C LEU A 484 58.07 0.29 -10.80
N ILE A 485 58.94 -0.50 -10.15
CA ILE A 485 58.51 -1.63 -9.30
C ILE A 485 57.64 -1.13 -8.14
N SER A 486 58.05 -0.04 -7.47
CA SER A 486 57.31 0.47 -6.30
C SER A 486 55.92 0.98 -6.71
N HIS A 487 55.82 1.76 -7.78
CA HIS A 487 54.56 2.22 -8.36
C HIS A 487 53.64 1.05 -8.72
N ASN A 488 54.13 0.11 -9.54
CA ASN A 488 53.28 -0.98 -10.02
C ASN A 488 52.96 -2.01 -8.92
N THR A 489 53.79 -2.17 -7.89
CA THR A 489 53.43 -2.97 -6.69
C THR A 489 52.24 -2.37 -5.94
N VAL A 490 52.15 -1.04 -5.85
CA VAL A 490 50.99 -0.36 -5.25
C VAL A 490 49.74 -0.47 -6.14
N VAL A 491 49.88 -0.28 -7.46
CA VAL A 491 48.76 -0.46 -8.41
C VAL A 491 48.22 -1.90 -8.35
N PHE A 492 49.10 -2.90 -8.39
CA PHE A 492 48.71 -4.33 -8.33
C PHE A 492 48.24 -4.80 -6.94
N SER A 493 48.29 -3.93 -5.93
CA SER A 493 47.70 -4.15 -4.60
C SER A 493 46.57 -3.17 -4.28
N ASP A 494 45.91 -2.64 -5.31
CA ASP A 494 44.77 -1.71 -5.26
C ASP A 494 44.99 -0.49 -4.33
N GLY A 495 46.15 0.15 -4.49
CA GLY A 495 46.48 1.38 -3.77
C GLY A 495 47.02 1.19 -2.35
N ASN A 496 47.28 -0.04 -1.90
CA ASN A 496 47.91 -0.25 -0.60
C ASN A 496 49.29 0.45 -0.54
N ALA A 497 49.44 1.35 0.44
CA ALA A 497 50.58 2.28 0.61
C ALA A 497 50.73 3.39 -0.47
N ALA A 498 49.71 3.70 -1.28
CA ALA A 498 49.75 4.78 -2.28
C ALA A 498 50.23 6.14 -1.74
N LEU A 499 49.75 6.58 -0.56
CA LEU A 499 50.18 7.85 0.05
C LEU A 499 51.67 7.90 0.41
N GLN A 500 52.35 6.75 0.53
CA GLN A 500 53.79 6.69 0.77
C GLN A 500 54.61 6.65 -0.53
N VAL A 501 54.02 6.20 -1.65
CA VAL A 501 54.75 5.82 -2.87
C VAL A 501 54.44 6.73 -4.05
N PHE A 502 53.18 7.11 -4.28
CA PHE A 502 52.83 7.93 -5.44
C PHE A 502 53.28 9.41 -5.32
N PRO A 503 53.13 10.13 -4.19
CA PRO A 503 53.55 11.53 -4.10
C PRO A 503 55.00 11.82 -4.51
N PRO A 504 56.04 11.08 -4.08
CA PRO A 504 57.42 11.32 -4.52
C PRO A 504 57.71 10.88 -5.97
N LEU A 505 56.75 10.26 -6.67
CA LEU A 505 56.88 9.79 -8.05
C LEU A 505 56.10 10.63 -9.07
N ILE A 506 55.32 11.63 -8.63
CA ILE A 506 54.47 12.45 -9.53
C ILE A 506 55.27 13.09 -10.67
N ASP A 507 56.45 13.64 -10.37
CA ASP A 507 57.31 14.33 -11.34
C ASP A 507 58.28 13.38 -12.08
N ILE A 508 58.14 12.07 -11.86
CA ILE A 508 59.00 11.00 -12.42
C ILE A 508 58.20 10.05 -13.32
N LEU A 509 56.97 9.72 -12.92
CA LEU A 509 56.03 8.83 -13.61
C LEU A 509 54.66 9.52 -13.71
N PRO A 510 54.22 10.00 -14.89
CA PRO A 510 52.93 10.68 -15.04
C PRO A 510 51.73 9.87 -14.51
N GLU A 511 51.77 8.55 -14.68
CA GLU A 511 50.75 7.63 -14.17
C GLU A 511 50.62 7.66 -12.64
N ALA A 512 51.65 8.05 -11.89
CA ALA A 512 51.59 8.15 -10.43
C ALA A 512 50.59 9.23 -9.97
N ARG A 513 50.49 10.34 -10.71
CA ARG A 513 49.49 11.39 -10.43
C ARG A 513 48.07 10.88 -10.69
N LEU A 514 47.86 10.22 -11.83
CA LEU A 514 46.54 9.69 -12.23
C LEU A 514 46.07 8.59 -11.27
N ASN A 515 46.95 7.66 -10.89
CA ASN A 515 46.65 6.61 -9.92
C ASN A 515 46.39 7.15 -8.50
N LEU A 516 47.04 8.26 -8.12
CA LEU A 516 46.76 8.95 -6.85
C LEU A 516 45.40 9.66 -6.85
N ILE A 517 45.00 10.27 -7.97
CA ILE A 517 43.65 10.84 -8.15
C ILE A 517 42.59 9.73 -8.04
N ILE A 518 42.76 8.60 -8.75
CA ILE A 518 41.86 7.43 -8.66
C ILE A 518 41.77 6.92 -7.21
N PHE A 519 42.89 6.87 -6.49
CA PHE A 519 42.96 6.43 -5.10
C PHE A 519 42.17 7.35 -4.14
N TYR A 520 42.23 8.67 -4.32
CA TYR A 520 41.42 9.62 -3.55
C TYR A 520 39.93 9.55 -3.91
N LEU A 521 39.59 9.45 -5.20
CA LEU A 521 38.20 9.31 -5.66
C LEU A 521 37.54 8.01 -5.14
N LYS A 522 38.28 6.89 -5.10
CA LYS A 522 37.84 5.62 -4.45
C LYS A 522 37.53 5.75 -2.96
N ARG A 523 37.82 6.89 -2.32
CA ARG A 523 37.71 7.13 -0.86
C ARG A 523 36.85 8.35 -0.51
N ASP A 524 36.18 8.97 -1.48
CA ASP A 524 35.45 10.24 -1.32
C ASP A 524 36.34 11.43 -0.89
N GLU A 525 37.68 11.31 -0.99
CA GLU A 525 38.66 12.35 -0.66
C GLU A 525 38.79 13.41 -1.80
N VAL A 526 37.65 13.90 -2.30
CA VAL A 526 37.52 14.62 -3.58
C VAL A 526 38.31 15.94 -3.63
N GLU A 527 38.49 16.65 -2.50
CA GLU A 527 39.32 17.87 -2.49
C GLU A 527 40.81 17.58 -2.76
N ALA A 528 41.31 16.42 -2.30
CA ALA A 528 42.69 16.00 -2.58
C ALA A 528 42.86 15.59 -4.06
N ALA A 529 41.83 14.95 -4.64
CA ALA A 529 41.77 14.67 -6.08
C ALA A 529 41.73 15.97 -6.91
N LEU A 530 40.87 16.92 -6.54
CA LEU A 530 40.67 18.20 -7.23
C LEU A 530 41.97 19.01 -7.34
N ASN A 531 42.74 19.09 -6.25
CA ASN A 531 44.02 19.81 -6.24
C ASN A 531 44.99 19.24 -7.29
N LEU A 532 45.09 17.91 -7.41
CA LEU A 532 45.95 17.24 -8.40
C LEU A 532 45.44 17.34 -9.85
N VAL A 533 44.12 17.55 -10.03
CA VAL A 533 43.44 17.67 -11.31
C VAL A 533 43.46 19.10 -11.87
N ASN A 534 43.52 20.11 -11.01
CA ASN A 534 43.66 21.51 -11.43
C ASN A 534 45.03 21.74 -12.10
N ASP A 535 46.10 21.19 -11.54
CA ASP A 535 47.47 21.27 -12.07
C ASP A 535 47.74 20.33 -13.28
N LEU A 536 46.70 19.78 -13.91
CA LEU A 536 46.77 18.84 -15.04
C LEU A 536 46.22 19.49 -16.33
N ASP A 537 47.07 19.66 -17.35
CA ASP A 537 46.73 20.00 -18.75
C ASP A 537 46.50 18.68 -19.53
N PRO A 538 45.26 18.16 -19.63
CA PRO A 538 45.04 16.80 -20.13
C PRO A 538 45.34 16.70 -21.63
N GLN A 539 46.17 15.74 -22.02
CA GLN A 539 46.50 15.47 -23.43
C GLN A 539 45.87 14.15 -23.92
N HIS A 540 45.56 13.22 -23.01
CA HIS A 540 44.97 11.92 -23.36
C HIS A 540 43.49 11.79 -22.93
N PRO A 541 42.66 10.97 -23.60
CA PRO A 541 41.25 10.79 -23.25
C PRO A 541 41.03 10.32 -21.80
N THR A 542 41.92 9.47 -21.29
CA THR A 542 41.90 9.02 -19.89
C THR A 542 42.07 10.15 -18.88
N GLU A 543 42.80 11.20 -19.23
CA GLU A 543 43.05 12.36 -18.35
C GLU A 543 41.85 13.32 -18.38
N HIS A 544 41.25 13.53 -19.56
CA HIS A 544 39.99 14.24 -19.72
C HIS A 544 38.87 13.55 -18.93
N LEU A 545 38.76 12.22 -19.03
CA LEU A 545 37.78 11.42 -18.29
C LEU A 545 37.98 11.53 -16.77
N LEU A 546 39.24 11.51 -16.29
CA LEU A 546 39.54 11.67 -14.86
C LEU A 546 39.18 13.06 -14.34
N LYS A 547 39.39 14.09 -15.17
CA LYS A 547 38.99 15.48 -14.90
C LYS A 547 37.46 15.62 -14.87
N ALA A 548 36.75 15.01 -15.83
CA ALA A 548 35.29 14.94 -15.87
C ALA A 548 34.69 14.28 -14.62
N ILE A 549 35.18 13.11 -14.22
CA ILE A 549 34.71 12.38 -13.03
C ILE A 549 34.98 13.19 -11.75
N THR A 550 36.15 13.81 -11.63
CA THR A 550 36.49 14.64 -10.45
C THR A 550 35.58 15.87 -10.35
N TYR A 551 35.34 16.55 -11.47
CA TYR A 551 34.41 17.70 -11.52
C TYR A 551 32.95 17.29 -11.30
N CYS A 552 32.53 16.11 -11.75
CA CYS A 552 31.20 15.54 -11.45
C CYS A 552 31.04 15.24 -9.95
N THR A 553 32.06 14.66 -9.31
CA THR A 553 31.98 14.30 -7.88
C THR A 553 31.99 15.54 -6.99
N ILE A 554 32.81 16.56 -7.30
CA ILE A 554 32.81 17.82 -6.54
C ILE A 554 31.56 18.68 -6.82
N SER A 555 30.98 18.64 -8.03
CA SER A 555 29.72 19.34 -8.32
C SER A 555 28.58 18.76 -7.49
N TYR A 556 28.53 17.44 -7.29
CA TYR A 556 27.59 16.79 -6.37
C TYR A 556 27.82 17.22 -4.91
N GLN A 557 29.06 17.11 -4.39
CA GLN A 557 29.36 17.45 -2.99
C GLN A 557 29.14 18.94 -2.67
N LYS A 558 29.54 19.86 -3.55
CA LYS A 558 29.47 21.32 -3.34
C LYS A 558 28.26 22.01 -3.99
N LYS A 559 27.42 21.26 -4.72
CA LYS A 559 26.26 21.77 -5.50
C LYS A 559 26.62 22.90 -6.48
N SER A 560 27.82 22.84 -7.06
CA SER A 560 28.35 23.86 -7.99
C SER A 560 27.96 23.56 -9.44
N LYS A 561 27.19 24.45 -10.07
CA LYS A 561 26.79 24.34 -11.48
C LYS A 561 27.97 24.45 -12.45
N GLU A 562 28.93 25.32 -12.15
CA GLU A 562 30.15 25.52 -12.96
C GLU A 562 30.96 24.22 -13.11
N HIS A 563 31.12 23.47 -12.02
CA HIS A 563 31.82 22.18 -12.04
C HIS A 563 31.00 21.09 -12.77
N LEU A 564 29.68 21.18 -12.78
CA LEU A 564 28.81 20.28 -13.54
C LEU A 564 28.93 20.52 -15.05
N GLU A 565 28.93 21.78 -15.47
CA GLU A 565 29.12 22.20 -16.87
C GLU A 565 30.52 21.82 -17.38
N LEU A 566 31.57 22.03 -16.58
CA LEU A 566 32.92 21.54 -16.89
C LEU A 566 32.97 20.01 -16.99
N ALA A 567 32.33 19.28 -16.07
CA ALA A 567 32.29 17.81 -16.13
C ALA A 567 31.62 17.32 -17.42
N GLN A 568 30.48 17.89 -17.78
CA GLN A 568 29.77 17.60 -19.03
C GLN A 568 30.68 17.84 -20.25
N GLU A 569 31.37 18.99 -20.31
CA GLU A 569 32.25 19.32 -21.43
C GLU A 569 33.45 18.35 -21.54
N TYR A 570 34.09 17.97 -20.44
CA TYR A 570 35.18 16.99 -20.49
C TYR A 570 34.71 15.58 -20.87
N PHE A 571 33.49 15.16 -20.49
CA PHE A 571 32.90 13.92 -21.01
C PHE A 571 32.60 14.02 -22.52
N ARG A 572 32.07 15.16 -22.97
CA ARG A 572 31.75 15.43 -24.38
C ARG A 572 33.00 15.43 -25.27
N ILE A 573 34.10 16.07 -24.83
CA ILE A 573 35.39 16.07 -25.55
C ILE A 573 35.93 14.64 -25.75
N VAL A 574 35.75 13.74 -24.78
CA VAL A 574 36.15 12.32 -24.94
C VAL A 574 35.24 11.60 -25.94
N GLY A 575 33.93 11.79 -25.83
CA GLY A 575 32.95 11.10 -26.67
C GLY A 575 32.87 11.61 -28.13
N GLU A 576 33.19 12.88 -28.38
CA GLU A 576 33.31 13.46 -29.73
C GLU A 576 34.70 13.20 -30.37
N SER A 577 35.67 12.67 -29.61
CA SER A 577 37.03 12.44 -30.10
C SER A 577 37.10 11.29 -31.11
N ALA A 578 37.66 11.54 -32.30
CA ALA A 578 37.79 10.57 -33.38
C ALA A 578 38.65 9.32 -33.03
N ALA A 579 39.35 9.32 -31.89
CA ALA A 579 40.08 8.16 -31.38
C ALA A 579 39.22 7.25 -30.48
N GLU A 580 38.12 7.77 -29.90
CA GLU A 580 37.35 7.11 -28.84
C GLU A 580 35.84 7.04 -29.13
N CYS A 581 35.29 7.85 -30.04
CA CYS A 581 33.85 8.00 -30.26
C CYS A 581 33.11 6.68 -30.58
N ASP A 582 33.78 5.75 -31.26
CA ASP A 582 33.25 4.42 -31.56
C ASP A 582 33.59 3.35 -30.51
N THR A 583 34.45 3.64 -29.53
CA THR A 583 34.80 2.71 -28.44
C THR A 583 33.68 2.65 -27.38
N ILE A 584 33.72 1.61 -26.55
CA ILE A 584 32.83 1.50 -25.39
C ILE A 584 33.03 2.69 -24.44
N ILE A 585 34.27 3.18 -24.30
CA ILE A 585 34.63 4.28 -23.40
C ILE A 585 34.07 5.61 -23.91
N GLY A 586 34.23 5.95 -25.20
CA GLY A 586 33.66 7.17 -25.76
C GLY A 586 32.13 7.16 -25.75
N ARG A 587 31.50 6.01 -26.02
CA ARG A 587 30.03 5.86 -25.93
C ARG A 587 29.53 5.98 -24.49
N GLN A 588 30.26 5.46 -23.50
CA GLN A 588 29.97 5.68 -22.07
C GLN A 588 30.22 7.14 -21.64
N ALA A 589 31.19 7.84 -22.24
CA ALA A 589 31.44 9.26 -21.97
C ALA A 589 30.30 10.13 -22.52
N MET A 590 29.82 9.90 -23.76
CA MET A 590 28.62 10.59 -24.28
C MET A 590 27.39 10.31 -23.42
N ALA A 591 27.14 9.05 -23.05
CA ALA A 591 26.06 8.70 -22.13
C ALA A 591 26.19 9.44 -20.79
N SER A 592 27.40 9.59 -20.25
CA SER A 592 27.65 10.35 -19.02
C SER A 592 27.35 11.84 -19.19
N SER A 593 27.73 12.44 -20.32
CA SER A 593 27.41 13.84 -20.66
C SER A 593 25.89 14.07 -20.70
N TYR A 594 25.15 13.22 -21.43
CA TYR A 594 23.68 13.32 -21.51
C TYR A 594 22.97 13.03 -20.18
N PHE A 595 23.52 12.15 -19.34
CA PHE A 595 23.04 11.93 -17.97
C PHE A 595 23.09 13.22 -17.14
N LEU A 596 24.20 13.97 -17.19
CA LEU A 596 24.33 15.25 -16.47
C LEU A 596 23.38 16.32 -17.04
N SER A 597 22.99 16.21 -18.30
CA SER A 597 21.99 17.06 -18.96
C SER A 597 20.53 16.65 -18.68
N ASN A 598 20.27 15.50 -18.03
CA ASN A 598 18.95 14.87 -17.91
C ASN A 598 18.28 14.52 -19.27
N GLN A 599 19.10 14.27 -20.29
CA GLN A 599 18.70 13.90 -21.65
C GLN A 599 18.71 12.37 -21.81
N PHE A 600 17.72 11.71 -21.18
CA PHE A 600 17.74 10.26 -20.98
C PHE A 600 17.47 9.44 -22.25
N ASP A 601 16.74 9.99 -23.23
CA ASP A 601 16.51 9.30 -24.50
C ASP A 601 17.81 9.22 -25.31
N GLU A 602 18.61 10.29 -25.31
CA GLU A 602 19.96 10.33 -25.85
C GLU A 602 20.90 9.36 -25.12
N VAL A 603 20.84 9.30 -23.77
CA VAL A 603 21.56 8.27 -22.98
C VAL A 603 21.24 6.86 -23.49
N LEU A 604 19.96 6.56 -23.73
CA LEU A 604 19.53 5.24 -24.20
C LEU A 604 20.05 4.93 -25.62
N VAL A 605 20.25 5.91 -26.50
CA VAL A 605 20.88 5.67 -27.82
C VAL A 605 22.31 5.13 -27.63
N TYR A 606 23.12 5.78 -26.81
CA TYR A 606 24.50 5.36 -26.56
C TYR A 606 24.57 4.03 -25.79
N LEU A 607 23.80 3.88 -24.70
CA LEU A 607 23.83 2.65 -23.89
C LEU A 607 23.29 1.43 -24.66
N ASN A 608 22.20 1.55 -25.43
CA ASN A 608 21.72 0.41 -26.24
C ASN A 608 22.74 0.00 -27.31
N SER A 609 23.53 0.94 -27.87
CA SER A 609 24.57 0.62 -28.86
C SER A 609 25.72 -0.25 -28.31
N ILE A 610 25.88 -0.34 -26.98
CA ILE A 610 26.90 -1.16 -26.31
C ILE A 610 26.32 -2.29 -25.43
N LYS A 611 24.98 -2.40 -25.33
CA LYS A 611 24.24 -3.33 -24.46
C LYS A 611 24.62 -4.80 -24.65
N THR A 612 24.98 -5.21 -25.86
CA THR A 612 25.44 -6.57 -26.17
C THR A 612 26.78 -6.92 -25.52
N TYR A 613 27.71 -5.95 -25.40
CA TYR A 613 29.05 -6.18 -24.86
C TYR A 613 29.12 -6.09 -23.33
N LEU A 614 28.15 -5.43 -22.70
CA LEU A 614 28.12 -5.13 -21.26
C LEU A 614 26.91 -5.74 -20.53
N HIS A 615 26.25 -6.74 -21.10
CA HIS A 615 25.02 -7.33 -20.53
C HIS A 615 25.21 -7.96 -19.14
N ASP A 616 26.43 -8.42 -18.82
CA ASP A 616 26.82 -8.95 -17.51
C ASP A 616 27.39 -7.89 -16.54
N ASP A 617 27.50 -6.61 -16.93
CA ASP A 617 28.07 -5.56 -16.07
C ASP A 617 27.00 -4.89 -15.20
N ASP A 618 27.17 -5.03 -13.88
CA ASP A 618 26.26 -4.49 -12.86
C ASP A 618 26.12 -2.96 -12.89
N THR A 619 27.18 -2.23 -13.25
CA THR A 619 27.15 -0.76 -13.30
C THR A 619 26.42 -0.29 -14.55
N PHE A 620 26.65 -0.94 -15.69
CA PHE A 620 25.92 -0.72 -16.92
C PHE A 620 24.42 -1.03 -16.75
N ASN A 621 24.08 -2.19 -16.19
CA ASN A 621 22.70 -2.61 -15.92
C ASN A 621 21.96 -1.65 -14.97
N PHE A 622 22.64 -1.14 -13.94
CA PHE A 622 22.08 -0.11 -13.06
C PHE A 622 21.90 1.24 -13.76
N ASN A 623 22.85 1.67 -14.59
CA ASN A 623 22.76 2.93 -15.33
C ASN A 623 21.65 2.89 -16.39
N ILE A 624 21.60 1.86 -17.24
CA ILE A 624 20.54 1.73 -18.25
C ILE A 624 19.16 1.60 -17.59
N GLY A 625 19.05 0.89 -16.45
CA GLY A 625 17.83 0.83 -15.66
C GLY A 625 17.33 2.20 -15.17
N GLN A 626 18.23 3.08 -14.73
CA GLN A 626 17.87 4.45 -14.32
C GLN A 626 17.40 5.30 -15.52
N ALA A 627 18.08 5.22 -16.66
CA ALA A 627 17.68 5.94 -17.88
C ALA A 627 16.31 5.46 -18.40
N LEU A 628 16.08 4.14 -18.43
CA LEU A 628 14.80 3.56 -18.83
C LEU A 628 13.64 4.03 -17.93
N LEU A 629 13.84 4.17 -16.61
CA LEU A 629 12.81 4.73 -15.71
C LEU A 629 12.51 6.21 -15.98
N ALA A 630 13.52 7.00 -16.36
CA ALA A 630 13.36 8.41 -16.65
C ALA A 630 12.63 8.65 -17.99
N SER A 631 12.92 7.83 -19.00
CA SER A 631 12.19 7.78 -20.28
C SER A 631 10.83 7.05 -20.20
N GLY A 632 10.46 6.49 -19.06
CA GLY A 632 9.17 5.83 -18.82
C GLY A 632 9.04 4.35 -19.25
N ASN A 633 10.13 3.73 -19.71
CA ASN A 633 10.19 2.33 -20.14
C ASN A 633 10.37 1.37 -18.94
N SER A 634 9.39 1.33 -18.05
CA SER A 634 9.50 0.69 -16.73
C SER A 634 9.61 -0.84 -16.74
N GLU A 635 9.16 -1.53 -17.79
CA GLU A 635 9.29 -3.00 -17.93
C GLU A 635 10.74 -3.44 -18.25
N GLU A 636 11.38 -2.79 -19.23
CA GLU A 636 12.81 -3.01 -19.49
C GLU A 636 13.67 -2.52 -18.31
N ALA A 637 13.25 -1.48 -17.60
CA ALA A 637 13.95 -1.00 -16.41
C ALA A 637 13.93 -2.02 -15.27
N GLU A 638 12.78 -2.61 -14.94
CA GLU A 638 12.68 -3.69 -13.94
C GLU A 638 13.59 -4.86 -14.33
N THR A 639 13.55 -5.26 -15.61
CA THR A 639 14.38 -6.35 -16.13
C THR A 639 15.87 -6.05 -15.98
N SER A 640 16.31 -4.85 -16.38
CA SER A 640 17.72 -4.42 -16.30
C SER A 640 18.21 -4.30 -14.86
N LEU A 641 17.39 -3.73 -13.96
CA LEU A 641 17.73 -3.59 -12.54
C LEU A 641 17.80 -4.94 -11.81
N LEU A 642 17.04 -5.94 -12.25
CA LEU A 642 17.07 -7.29 -11.68
C LEU A 642 18.32 -8.10 -12.09
N LEU A 643 18.96 -7.76 -13.21
CA LEU A 643 20.24 -8.38 -13.61
C LEU A 643 21.39 -8.02 -12.65
N VAL A 644 21.38 -6.80 -12.11
CA VAL A 644 22.42 -6.29 -11.18
C VAL A 644 22.60 -7.23 -9.99
N VAL A 645 23.78 -7.84 -9.82
CA VAL A 645 24.08 -8.84 -8.78
C VAL A 645 24.75 -8.24 -7.53
N ASP A 646 25.67 -7.28 -7.70
CA ASP A 646 26.53 -6.73 -6.63
C ASP A 646 25.74 -6.29 -5.40
N GLU A 647 26.11 -6.87 -4.24
CA GLU A 647 25.52 -6.52 -2.97
C GLU A 647 25.81 -5.09 -2.55
N GLU A 648 26.97 -4.52 -2.85
CA GLU A 648 27.33 -3.16 -2.44
C GLU A 648 26.56 -2.12 -3.25
N LEU A 649 26.39 -2.32 -4.56
CA LEU A 649 25.49 -1.54 -5.40
C LEU A 649 24.02 -1.68 -4.96
N ARG A 650 23.56 -2.90 -4.66
CA ARG A 650 22.20 -3.19 -4.16
C ARG A 650 21.89 -2.52 -2.81
N LYS A 651 22.90 -2.27 -1.97
CA LYS A 651 22.77 -1.54 -0.69
C LYS A 651 22.59 -0.02 -0.87
N LYS A 652 22.95 0.56 -2.02
CA LYS A 652 22.88 2.02 -2.23
C LYS A 652 21.43 2.51 -2.41
N PRO A 653 21.05 3.66 -1.82
CA PRO A 653 19.72 4.24 -1.99
C PRO A 653 19.27 4.42 -3.44
N ALA A 654 20.17 4.85 -4.33
CA ALA A 654 19.83 5.04 -5.74
C ALA A 654 19.37 3.74 -6.44
N TYR A 655 19.90 2.57 -6.06
CA TYR A 655 19.47 1.28 -6.59
C TYR A 655 18.08 0.89 -6.08
N PHE A 656 17.90 0.79 -4.75
CA PHE A 656 16.64 0.27 -4.21
C PHE A 656 15.46 1.22 -4.42
N LEU A 657 15.69 2.54 -4.50
CA LEU A 657 14.64 3.51 -4.86
C LEU A 657 14.24 3.40 -6.33
N SER A 658 15.19 3.15 -7.24
CA SER A 658 14.92 2.90 -8.66
C SER A 658 14.13 1.59 -8.85
N LEU A 659 14.55 0.49 -8.21
CA LEU A 659 13.83 -0.78 -8.29
C LEU A 659 12.41 -0.70 -7.67
N ALA A 660 12.25 0.02 -6.55
CA ALA A 660 10.94 0.26 -5.98
C ALA A 660 10.02 1.08 -6.91
N ARG A 661 10.57 2.11 -7.59
CA ARG A 661 9.83 2.89 -8.61
C ARG A 661 9.42 2.02 -9.81
N ALA A 662 10.33 1.18 -10.31
CA ALA A 662 10.05 0.23 -11.39
C ALA A 662 8.85 -0.68 -11.04
N TYR A 663 8.87 -1.27 -9.84
CA TYR A 663 7.76 -2.10 -9.36
C TYR A 663 6.44 -1.32 -9.26
N ILE A 664 6.43 -0.09 -8.73
CA ILE A 664 5.20 0.70 -8.60
C ILE A 664 4.64 1.10 -9.98
N GLN A 665 5.50 1.53 -10.91
CA GLN A 665 5.10 1.84 -12.30
C GLN A 665 4.53 0.61 -13.01
N ASN A 666 5.10 -0.58 -12.78
CA ASN A 666 4.62 -1.85 -13.34
C ASN A 666 3.45 -2.47 -12.53
N GLY A 667 2.78 -1.71 -11.64
CA GLY A 667 1.61 -2.16 -10.86
C GLY A 667 1.91 -3.16 -9.72
N LYS A 668 3.18 -3.41 -9.42
CA LYS A 668 3.68 -4.39 -8.43
C LYS A 668 4.00 -3.74 -7.09
N SER A 669 3.18 -2.79 -6.61
CA SER A 669 3.39 -2.04 -5.35
C SER A 669 3.61 -2.93 -4.11
N ASN A 670 3.09 -4.17 -4.14
CA ASN A 670 3.33 -5.18 -3.10
C ASN A 670 4.81 -5.58 -2.96
N LEU A 671 5.57 -5.60 -4.07
CA LEU A 671 7.00 -5.93 -4.05
C LEU A 671 7.82 -4.79 -3.45
N ALA A 672 7.52 -3.54 -3.80
CA ALA A 672 8.12 -2.35 -3.17
C ALA A 672 7.82 -2.31 -1.65
N TRP A 673 6.60 -2.66 -1.24
CA TRP A 673 6.24 -2.80 0.18
C TRP A 673 7.00 -3.95 0.88
N GLU A 674 7.28 -5.05 0.18
CA GLU A 674 8.14 -6.12 0.71
C GLU A 674 9.61 -5.71 0.85
N MET A 675 10.14 -4.84 -0.01
CA MET A 675 11.51 -4.31 0.14
C MET A 675 11.64 -3.56 1.47
N TYR A 676 10.68 -2.67 1.77
CA TYR A 676 10.58 -2.01 3.08
C TYR A 676 10.57 -3.01 4.24
N ARG A 677 9.73 -4.05 4.18
CA ARG A 677 9.65 -5.09 5.24
C ARG A 677 10.92 -5.93 5.43
N LYS A 678 11.84 -5.93 4.46
CA LYS A 678 13.12 -6.66 4.51
C LYS A 678 14.29 -5.78 4.98
N MET A 679 14.13 -4.46 4.97
CA MET A 679 15.15 -3.50 5.43
C MET A 679 15.32 -3.48 6.96
N LYS A 680 16.50 -3.04 7.39
CA LYS A 680 16.88 -2.91 8.81
C LYS A 680 17.48 -1.54 9.18
N ASN A 681 17.74 -0.66 8.21
CA ASN A 681 18.35 0.65 8.43
C ASN A 681 17.29 1.76 8.48
N SER A 682 17.36 2.65 9.48
CA SER A 682 16.28 3.60 9.80
C SER A 682 16.10 4.69 8.74
N ASP A 683 17.18 5.37 8.38
CA ASP A 683 17.13 6.57 7.53
C ASP A 683 16.75 6.25 6.08
N ASP A 684 17.10 5.04 5.63
CA ASP A 684 16.78 4.53 4.29
C ASP A 684 15.34 4.03 4.18
N ILE A 685 14.78 3.52 5.27
CA ILE A 685 13.36 3.16 5.37
C ILE A 685 12.48 4.40 5.15
N LEU A 686 12.82 5.57 5.71
CA LEU A 686 12.04 6.80 5.50
C LEU A 686 12.08 7.26 4.03
N LYS A 687 13.25 7.19 3.37
CA LYS A 687 13.38 7.50 1.92
C LYS A 687 12.52 6.58 1.06
N LEU A 688 12.56 5.27 1.34
CA LEU A 688 11.78 4.27 0.60
C LEU A 688 10.27 4.41 0.86
N LEU A 689 9.84 4.60 2.11
CA LEU A 689 8.44 4.84 2.44
C LEU A 689 7.91 6.12 1.81
N SER A 690 8.70 7.19 1.77
CA SER A 690 8.33 8.44 1.08
C SER A 690 8.16 8.24 -0.43
N LEU A 691 9.05 7.47 -1.07
CA LEU A 691 8.90 7.12 -2.49
C LEU A 691 7.62 6.31 -2.74
N ILE A 692 7.39 5.25 -1.96
CA ILE A 692 6.18 4.42 -2.09
C ILE A 692 4.92 5.26 -1.82
N ALA A 693 4.92 6.11 -0.79
CA ALA A 693 3.81 6.98 -0.45
C ALA A 693 3.40 7.89 -1.63
N ASN A 694 4.38 8.55 -2.25
CA ASN A 694 4.15 9.52 -3.32
C ASN A 694 3.89 8.88 -4.68
N ASP A 695 4.72 7.92 -5.11
CA ASP A 695 4.57 7.33 -6.46
C ASP A 695 3.35 6.40 -6.54
N CYS A 696 2.99 5.65 -5.47
CA CYS A 696 1.70 4.94 -5.44
C CYS A 696 0.51 5.91 -5.46
N TYR A 697 0.60 7.08 -4.82
CA TYR A 697 -0.48 8.09 -4.86
C TYR A 697 -0.70 8.62 -6.28
N ARG A 698 0.40 8.95 -6.99
CA ARG A 698 0.37 9.45 -8.38
C ARG A 698 -0.21 8.45 -9.37
N ILE A 699 0.03 7.16 -9.15
CA ILE A 699 -0.47 6.05 -10.00
C ILE A 699 -1.88 5.59 -9.57
N GLY A 700 -2.40 6.08 -8.44
CA GLY A 700 -3.74 5.76 -7.93
C GLY A 700 -3.82 4.49 -7.09
N ASP A 701 -2.69 3.89 -6.71
CA ASP A 701 -2.63 2.83 -5.70
C ASP A 701 -2.65 3.45 -4.29
N TYR A 702 -3.79 4.06 -3.97
CA TYR A 702 -3.97 4.78 -2.73
C TYR A 702 -3.88 3.87 -1.48
N LEU A 703 -4.00 2.55 -1.64
CA LEU A 703 -3.89 1.60 -0.53
C LEU A 703 -2.43 1.46 -0.05
N TYR A 704 -1.47 1.28 -0.97
CA TYR A 704 -0.06 1.24 -0.59
C TYR A 704 0.50 2.63 -0.24
N SER A 705 -0.07 3.69 -0.83
CA SER A 705 0.18 5.06 -0.37
C SER A 705 -0.24 5.27 1.09
N ALA A 706 -1.49 4.95 1.45
CA ALA A 706 -2.01 5.10 2.81
C ALA A 706 -1.25 4.27 3.86
N LYS A 707 -0.85 3.03 3.51
CA LYS A 707 0.03 2.18 4.35
C LYS A 707 1.40 2.84 4.60
N SER A 708 1.94 3.53 3.60
CA SER A 708 3.27 4.14 3.67
C SER A 708 3.26 5.41 4.52
N PHE A 709 2.24 6.27 4.36
CA PHE A 709 2.04 7.40 5.28
C PHE A 709 1.77 6.96 6.73
N ASP A 710 0.97 5.90 6.95
CA ASP A 710 0.75 5.30 8.28
C ASP A 710 2.03 4.68 8.88
N ALA A 711 2.95 4.17 8.06
CA ALA A 711 4.25 3.69 8.53
C ALA A 711 5.20 4.85 8.88
N MET A 712 5.25 5.91 8.08
CA MET A 712 6.07 7.10 8.37
C MET A 712 5.60 7.82 9.63
N GLU A 713 4.29 8.03 9.80
CA GLU A 713 3.69 8.65 11.01
C GLU A 713 4.05 7.92 12.32
N ARG A 714 4.28 6.59 12.27
CA ARG A 714 4.71 5.78 13.42
C ARG A 714 6.20 5.87 13.72
N ILE A 715 7.02 6.25 12.73
CA ILE A 715 8.48 6.42 12.88
C ILE A 715 8.77 7.86 13.30
N GLU A 716 8.18 8.83 12.58
CA GLU A 716 8.32 10.27 12.81
C GLU A 716 6.94 10.97 12.69
N PRO A 717 6.36 11.45 13.80
CA PRO A 717 5.06 12.11 13.78
C PRO A 717 5.05 13.52 13.15
N ASN A 718 5.00 13.60 11.81
CA ASN A 718 4.78 14.84 11.05
C ASN A 718 3.29 15.01 10.66
N PRO A 719 2.64 16.16 10.94
CA PRO A 719 1.28 16.48 10.47
C PRO A 719 1.05 16.29 8.96
N GLU A 720 2.07 16.50 8.12
CA GLU A 720 1.96 16.30 6.67
C GLU A 720 1.71 14.83 6.30
N TYR A 721 2.24 13.88 7.08
CA TYR A 721 1.97 12.46 6.86
C TYR A 721 0.54 12.09 7.23
N TRP A 722 -0.04 12.74 8.23
CA TRP A 722 -1.45 12.59 8.58
C TRP A 722 -2.38 13.12 7.46
N GLU A 723 -2.07 14.26 6.86
CA GLU A 723 -2.84 14.79 5.73
C GLU A 723 -2.63 13.98 4.44
N GLY A 724 -1.41 13.53 4.14
CA GLY A 724 -1.15 12.58 3.05
C GLY A 724 -1.89 11.25 3.22
N LYS A 725 -1.91 10.71 4.44
CA LYS A 725 -2.72 9.54 4.83
C LYS A 725 -4.21 9.77 4.66
N ARG A 726 -4.73 10.94 5.06
CA ARG A 726 -6.14 11.34 4.81
C ARG A 726 -6.44 11.40 3.32
N GLY A 727 -5.60 12.06 2.53
CA GLY A 727 -5.75 12.15 1.07
C GLY A 727 -5.76 10.76 0.42
N ALA A 728 -4.82 9.89 0.79
CA ALA A 728 -4.76 8.52 0.28
C ALA A 728 -6.00 7.69 0.72
N VAL A 729 -6.45 7.79 1.97
CA VAL A 729 -7.69 7.12 2.42
C VAL A 729 -8.91 7.66 1.67
N ILE A 730 -9.00 8.96 1.39
CA ILE A 730 -10.04 9.55 0.53
C ILE A 730 -9.93 9.01 -0.90
N GLY A 731 -8.72 8.82 -1.45
CA GLY A 731 -8.48 8.16 -2.73
C GLY A 731 -8.97 6.71 -2.77
N VAL A 732 -8.73 5.93 -1.70
CA VAL A 732 -9.30 4.57 -1.56
C VAL A 732 -10.82 4.61 -1.54
N PHE A 733 -11.43 5.52 -0.75
CA PHE A 733 -12.88 5.69 -0.74
C PHE A 733 -13.42 6.15 -2.09
N LYS A 734 -12.69 7.01 -2.82
CA LYS A 734 -13.04 7.43 -4.17
C LYS A 734 -13.07 6.24 -5.13
N LEU A 735 -12.07 5.35 -5.14
CA LEU A 735 -12.09 4.13 -5.97
C LEU A 735 -13.24 3.15 -5.62
N VAL A 736 -13.68 3.15 -4.35
CA VAL A 736 -14.86 2.37 -3.92
C VAL A 736 -16.16 3.02 -4.40
N VAL A 737 -16.27 4.35 -4.35
CA VAL A 737 -17.44 5.11 -4.86
C VAL A 737 -17.51 5.09 -6.40
N GLU A 738 -16.37 5.15 -7.08
CA GLU A 738 -16.20 4.94 -8.54
C GLU A 738 -16.30 3.45 -8.96
N GLN A 739 -16.88 2.61 -8.09
CA GLN A 739 -17.30 1.23 -8.34
C GLN A 739 -16.23 0.23 -8.81
N LYS A 740 -14.95 0.41 -8.44
CA LYS A 740 -13.95 -0.68 -8.56
C LYS A 740 -14.04 -1.73 -7.44
N ALA A 741 -14.84 -1.49 -6.40
CA ALA A 741 -15.23 -2.49 -5.40
C ALA A 741 -16.61 -2.16 -4.80
N LEU A 742 -17.50 -3.14 -4.70
CA LEU A 742 -18.83 -2.95 -4.11
C LEU A 742 -18.78 -2.95 -2.56
N PRO A 743 -19.52 -2.05 -1.88
CA PRO A 743 -19.42 -1.86 -0.43
C PRO A 743 -20.13 -2.94 0.39
N VAL A 744 -19.82 -2.97 1.69
CA VAL A 744 -20.57 -3.75 2.69
C VAL A 744 -21.49 -2.79 3.46
N PHE A 745 -22.79 -3.01 3.34
CA PHE A 745 -23.83 -2.22 3.99
C PHE A 745 -24.10 -2.71 5.43
N SER A 746 -24.62 -1.83 6.28
CA SER A 746 -24.71 -2.06 7.73
C SER A 746 -26.03 -1.57 8.34
N ASN A 747 -26.96 -2.50 8.56
CA ASN A 747 -28.25 -2.24 9.22
C ASN A 747 -28.10 -2.11 10.75
N ARG A 748 -27.13 -2.82 11.34
CA ARG A 748 -26.82 -2.75 12.78
C ARG A 748 -25.33 -2.85 13.01
N SER A 749 -24.80 -1.94 13.81
CA SER A 749 -23.36 -1.79 14.03
C SER A 749 -22.66 -3.10 14.42
N VAL A 750 -21.62 -3.46 13.65
CA VAL A 750 -20.80 -4.67 13.85
C VAL A 750 -19.35 -4.26 14.04
N TYR A 751 -18.76 -4.66 15.16
CA TYR A 751 -17.34 -4.47 15.44
C TYR A 751 -16.62 -5.79 15.17
N LEU A 752 -15.88 -5.88 14.07
CA LEU A 752 -15.25 -7.14 13.64
C LEU A 752 -14.26 -7.68 14.69
N GLN A 753 -13.59 -6.80 15.45
CA GLN A 753 -12.68 -7.20 16.54
C GLN A 753 -13.36 -7.97 17.69
N LYS A 754 -14.70 -7.99 17.75
CA LYS A 754 -15.47 -8.80 18.71
C LYS A 754 -15.98 -10.13 18.13
N ILE A 755 -15.76 -10.37 16.84
CA ILE A 755 -16.04 -11.64 16.18
C ILE A 755 -14.81 -12.54 16.34
N ARG A 756 -15.03 -13.79 16.74
CA ARG A 756 -13.98 -14.82 16.83
C ARG A 756 -14.27 -16.04 15.97
N TYR A 757 -15.51 -16.18 15.48
CA TYR A 757 -15.97 -17.30 14.69
C TYR A 757 -16.68 -16.79 13.43
N TYR A 758 -16.21 -17.21 12.27
CA TYR A 758 -16.73 -16.83 10.95
C TYR A 758 -17.31 -18.07 10.29
N GLY A 759 -18.64 -18.15 10.24
CA GLY A 759 -19.36 -19.29 9.66
C GLY A 759 -19.92 -18.95 8.29
N PHE A 760 -19.85 -19.90 7.37
CA PHE A 760 -20.25 -19.71 5.96
C PHE A 760 -21.20 -20.82 5.51
N ASP A 761 -22.25 -20.46 4.76
CA ASP A 761 -22.83 -21.40 3.80
C ASP A 761 -21.92 -21.54 2.57
N MET A 762 -22.10 -22.64 1.82
CA MET A 762 -21.44 -22.86 0.54
C MET A 762 -22.25 -22.26 -0.61
N ASP A 763 -23.44 -22.82 -0.85
CA ASP A 763 -24.27 -22.54 -2.01
C ASP A 763 -24.75 -21.07 -1.99
N PHE A 764 -24.68 -20.38 -3.14
CA PHE A 764 -24.97 -18.94 -3.32
C PHE A 764 -24.19 -17.95 -2.42
N THR A 765 -23.28 -18.44 -1.58
CA THR A 765 -22.63 -17.65 -0.52
C THR A 765 -21.12 -17.60 -0.69
N LEU A 766 -20.47 -18.77 -0.78
CA LEU A 766 -19.08 -18.93 -1.22
C LEU A 766 -19.02 -19.33 -2.70
N ALA A 767 -19.87 -20.29 -3.09
CA ALA A 767 -20.08 -20.72 -4.46
C ALA A 767 -21.26 -19.96 -5.07
N ILE A 768 -20.98 -18.83 -5.71
CA ILE A 768 -22.01 -18.03 -6.40
C ILE A 768 -22.27 -18.68 -7.77
N TYR A 769 -23.52 -19.03 -8.04
CA TYR A 769 -23.92 -19.63 -9.31
C TYR A 769 -24.11 -18.56 -10.41
N LYS A 770 -23.91 -18.96 -11.67
CA LYS A 770 -24.13 -18.13 -12.85
C LYS A 770 -25.61 -18.13 -13.25
N SER A 771 -26.19 -16.93 -13.32
CA SER A 771 -27.55 -16.67 -13.78
C SER A 771 -27.49 -15.98 -15.14
N PRO A 772 -28.22 -16.46 -16.17
CA PRO A 772 -29.32 -17.43 -16.09
C PRO A 772 -28.92 -18.90 -16.25
N GLU A 773 -27.65 -19.27 -16.48
CA GLU A 773 -27.27 -20.62 -16.89
C GLU A 773 -27.72 -21.71 -15.91
N TYR A 774 -27.50 -21.50 -14.61
CA TYR A 774 -27.94 -22.42 -13.56
C TYR A 774 -29.46 -22.45 -13.41
N ASP A 775 -30.11 -21.29 -13.53
CA ASP A 775 -31.57 -21.18 -13.38
C ASP A 775 -32.31 -21.91 -14.51
N ILE A 776 -31.80 -21.83 -15.74
CA ILE A 776 -32.28 -22.60 -16.90
C ILE A 776 -32.10 -24.11 -16.67
N LEU A 777 -30.95 -24.55 -16.13
CA LEU A 777 -30.72 -25.96 -15.79
C LEU A 777 -31.71 -26.46 -14.73
N LEU A 778 -31.93 -25.67 -13.68
CA LEU A 778 -32.88 -25.97 -12.61
C LEU A 778 -34.33 -26.02 -13.12
N TYR A 779 -34.75 -25.02 -13.90
CA TYR A 779 -36.06 -24.95 -14.54
C TYR A 779 -36.33 -26.16 -15.43
N ASN A 780 -35.41 -26.52 -16.33
CA ASN A 780 -35.57 -27.65 -17.25
C ASN A 780 -35.69 -29.00 -16.51
N ASN A 781 -34.98 -29.17 -15.39
CA ASN A 781 -35.12 -30.34 -14.52
C ASN A 781 -36.48 -30.36 -13.78
N ILE A 782 -36.95 -29.22 -13.26
CA ILE A 782 -38.27 -29.10 -12.62
C ILE A 782 -39.40 -29.40 -13.62
N ILE A 783 -39.37 -28.82 -14.82
CA ILE A 783 -40.35 -29.10 -15.88
C ILE A 783 -40.34 -30.59 -16.26
N SER A 784 -39.16 -31.18 -16.45
CA SER A 784 -39.05 -32.63 -16.73
C SER A 784 -39.61 -33.49 -15.58
N ARG A 785 -39.43 -33.07 -14.33
CA ARG A 785 -40.00 -33.76 -13.16
C ARG A 785 -41.53 -33.61 -13.07
N LEU A 786 -42.10 -32.45 -13.41
CA LEU A 786 -43.55 -32.24 -13.45
C LEU A 786 -44.21 -33.08 -14.55
N ILE A 787 -43.59 -33.16 -15.74
CA ILE A 787 -44.06 -34.04 -16.82
C ILE A 787 -44.10 -35.51 -16.36
N LEU A 788 -43.07 -35.97 -15.63
CA LEU A 788 -43.05 -37.31 -15.02
C LEU A 788 -44.10 -37.53 -13.90
N LEU A 789 -44.72 -36.46 -13.38
CA LEU A 789 -45.88 -36.54 -12.48
C LEU A 789 -47.22 -36.50 -13.23
N GLY A 790 -47.22 -36.43 -14.57
CA GLY A 790 -48.42 -36.42 -15.41
C GLY A 790 -48.85 -35.04 -15.92
N TYR A 791 -48.02 -33.99 -15.75
CA TYR A 791 -48.29 -32.69 -16.37
C TYR A 791 -48.06 -32.72 -17.90
N PRO A 792 -48.69 -31.83 -18.68
CA PRO A 792 -48.65 -31.89 -20.15
C PRO A 792 -47.25 -31.65 -20.74
N GLU A 793 -46.87 -32.43 -21.76
CA GLU A 793 -45.57 -32.34 -22.45
C GLU A 793 -45.30 -30.94 -23.04
N GLN A 794 -46.37 -30.19 -23.37
CA GLN A 794 -46.32 -28.80 -23.83
C GLN A 794 -45.56 -27.88 -22.87
N LEU A 795 -45.40 -28.24 -21.58
CA LEU A 795 -44.57 -27.50 -20.64
C LEU A 795 -43.12 -27.33 -21.12
N ARG A 796 -42.57 -28.24 -21.94
CA ARG A 796 -41.22 -28.08 -22.52
C ARG A 796 -41.08 -26.91 -23.50
N SER A 797 -42.19 -26.38 -24.03
CA SER A 797 -42.15 -25.28 -25.00
C SER A 797 -42.13 -23.89 -24.35
N PHE A 798 -42.30 -23.79 -23.03
CA PHE A 798 -42.18 -22.52 -22.30
C PHE A 798 -40.70 -22.23 -21.97
N PRO A 799 -40.14 -21.10 -22.44
CA PRO A 799 -38.78 -20.69 -22.08
C PRO A 799 -38.69 -20.24 -20.62
N TYR A 800 -37.47 -20.21 -20.08
CA TYR A 800 -37.20 -19.57 -18.80
C TYR A 800 -37.06 -18.04 -18.98
N GLU A 801 -37.90 -17.26 -18.29
CA GLU A 801 -37.90 -15.80 -18.34
C GLU A 801 -37.19 -15.19 -17.12
N GLN A 802 -35.90 -14.83 -17.28
CA GLN A 802 -35.05 -14.37 -16.17
C GLN A 802 -35.57 -13.10 -15.47
N ASP A 803 -36.17 -12.15 -16.20
CA ASP A 803 -36.63 -10.86 -15.65
C ASP A 803 -38.12 -10.88 -15.19
N PHE A 804 -38.84 -12.00 -15.33
CA PHE A 804 -40.26 -12.07 -14.93
C PHE A 804 -40.47 -12.11 -13.41
N ALA A 805 -39.63 -12.86 -12.69
CA ALA A 805 -39.81 -13.12 -11.26
C ALA A 805 -38.62 -12.61 -10.43
N ILE A 806 -38.87 -11.70 -9.49
CA ILE A 806 -37.85 -11.18 -8.56
C ILE A 806 -37.89 -11.90 -7.21
N ARG A 807 -36.75 -11.91 -6.50
CA ARG A 807 -36.63 -12.51 -5.18
C ARG A 807 -37.53 -11.79 -4.16
N GLY A 808 -38.22 -12.57 -3.32
CA GLY A 808 -39.10 -12.04 -2.26
C GLY A 808 -40.56 -11.80 -2.65
N LEU A 809 -40.98 -12.16 -3.87
CA LEU A 809 -42.40 -12.32 -4.21
C LEU A 809 -43.06 -13.41 -3.35
N TRP A 810 -44.36 -13.29 -3.12
CA TRP A 810 -45.18 -14.30 -2.45
C TRP A 810 -46.08 -15.00 -3.46
N PHE A 811 -46.24 -16.32 -3.34
CA PHE A 811 -47.22 -17.07 -4.13
C PHE A 811 -48.45 -17.42 -3.28
N ASP A 812 -49.60 -16.86 -3.65
CA ASP A 812 -50.89 -17.18 -3.06
C ASP A 812 -51.40 -18.51 -3.63
N ARG A 813 -51.26 -19.56 -2.83
CA ARG A 813 -51.72 -20.92 -3.14
C ARG A 813 -53.24 -21.04 -3.30
N THR A 814 -54.02 -20.07 -2.83
CA THR A 814 -55.49 -20.13 -2.85
C THR A 814 -56.03 -19.76 -4.23
N PHE A 815 -55.49 -18.69 -4.80
CA PHE A 815 -55.98 -18.06 -6.03
C PHE A 815 -54.94 -18.04 -7.18
N GLY A 816 -53.75 -18.63 -6.98
CA GLY A 816 -52.73 -18.79 -8.02
C GLY A 816 -51.95 -17.51 -8.36
N ASN A 817 -51.86 -16.57 -7.41
CA ASN A 817 -51.35 -15.23 -7.67
C ASN A 817 -49.90 -15.04 -7.20
N LEU A 818 -49.09 -14.32 -7.98
CA LEU A 818 -47.81 -13.77 -7.54
C LEU A 818 -48.05 -12.35 -7.00
N LEU A 819 -47.64 -12.11 -5.75
CA LEU A 819 -47.88 -10.87 -5.03
C LEU A 819 -46.54 -10.23 -4.60
N LYS A 820 -46.33 -8.98 -5.01
CA LYS A 820 -45.35 -8.08 -4.38
C LYS A 820 -46.06 -7.35 -3.26
N VAL A 821 -45.56 -7.48 -2.04
CA VAL A 821 -46.15 -6.94 -0.80
C VAL A 821 -45.15 -6.05 -0.07
N ASP A 822 -45.63 -5.13 0.76
CA ASP A 822 -44.80 -4.33 1.67
C ASP A 822 -44.43 -5.10 2.95
N GLY A 823 -43.61 -4.52 3.83
CA GLY A 823 -43.25 -5.11 5.12
C GLY A 823 -44.38 -5.24 6.15
N PHE A 824 -45.59 -4.76 5.85
CA PHE A 824 -46.80 -4.92 6.69
C PHE A 824 -47.82 -5.91 6.10
N GLY A 825 -47.58 -6.43 4.88
CA GLY A 825 -48.45 -7.38 4.19
C GLY A 825 -49.44 -6.75 3.20
N ASN A 826 -49.37 -5.44 2.96
CA ASN A 826 -50.17 -4.75 1.96
C ASN A 826 -49.71 -5.15 0.55
N ILE A 827 -50.65 -5.44 -0.36
CA ILE A 827 -50.33 -5.79 -1.75
C ILE A 827 -49.98 -4.53 -2.54
N LEU A 828 -48.74 -4.45 -3.02
CA LEU A 828 -48.21 -3.37 -3.87
C LEU A 828 -48.47 -3.66 -5.35
N VAL A 829 -48.25 -4.91 -5.76
CA VAL A 829 -48.54 -5.43 -7.10
C VAL A 829 -49.04 -6.86 -6.96
N GLY A 830 -50.02 -7.25 -7.75
CA GLY A 830 -50.44 -8.65 -7.85
C GLY A 830 -50.77 -9.04 -9.28
N ILE A 831 -50.30 -10.21 -9.68
CA ILE A 831 -50.51 -10.80 -11.02
C ILE A 831 -51.04 -12.24 -10.89
N HIS A 832 -51.84 -12.67 -11.86
CA HIS A 832 -52.32 -14.03 -12.03
C HIS A 832 -51.76 -14.57 -13.35
N GLY A 833 -50.80 -15.49 -13.27
CA GLY A 833 -49.86 -15.73 -14.37
C GLY A 833 -49.19 -14.40 -14.78
N TYR A 834 -49.23 -14.08 -16.07
CA TYR A 834 -48.69 -12.84 -16.63
C TYR A 834 -49.65 -11.63 -16.58
N ASN A 835 -50.88 -11.79 -16.07
CA ASN A 835 -51.90 -10.74 -16.10
C ASN A 835 -52.02 -10.00 -14.76
N TYR A 836 -52.05 -8.66 -14.77
CA TYR A 836 -52.37 -7.86 -13.58
C TYR A 836 -53.76 -8.17 -13.03
N LEU A 837 -53.87 -8.28 -11.70
CA LEU A 837 -55.10 -8.70 -11.02
C LEU A 837 -56.28 -7.74 -11.30
N ARG A 838 -57.29 -8.28 -11.98
CA ARG A 838 -58.68 -7.79 -11.92
C ARG A 838 -59.46 -8.73 -11.01
N ARG A 839 -60.32 -8.20 -10.13
CA ARG A 839 -61.18 -9.04 -9.27
C ARG A 839 -62.09 -9.91 -10.14
N THR A 840 -61.98 -11.22 -9.97
CA THR A 840 -62.85 -12.26 -10.54
C THR A 840 -63.23 -13.23 -9.42
N ASN A 841 -64.43 -13.81 -9.46
CA ASN A 841 -65.03 -14.39 -8.26
C ASN A 841 -64.79 -15.90 -8.06
N ASP A 842 -64.36 -16.61 -9.09
CA ASP A 842 -64.48 -18.09 -9.15
C ASP A 842 -63.13 -18.85 -9.21
N GLY A 843 -62.00 -18.14 -9.14
CA GLY A 843 -60.66 -18.63 -9.53
C GLY A 843 -59.86 -19.40 -8.47
N THR A 844 -60.30 -20.59 -8.04
CA THR A 844 -59.54 -21.45 -7.08
C THR A 844 -58.73 -22.58 -7.72
N GLY A 845 -58.80 -22.75 -9.04
CA GLY A 845 -58.03 -23.76 -9.77
C GLY A 845 -58.37 -23.82 -11.26
N VAL A 846 -57.82 -24.82 -11.94
CA VAL A 846 -58.07 -25.12 -13.36
C VAL A 846 -58.90 -26.39 -13.47
N ARG A 847 -59.98 -26.36 -14.27
CA ARG A 847 -60.86 -27.51 -14.54
C ARG A 847 -60.64 -28.02 -15.97
N ASN A 848 -60.57 -29.35 -16.12
CA ASN A 848 -60.59 -30.03 -17.40
C ASN A 848 -61.58 -31.21 -17.34
N GLY A 849 -62.77 -31.04 -17.94
CA GLY A 849 -63.90 -31.96 -17.76
C GLY A 849 -64.28 -32.14 -16.29
N ASP A 850 -64.34 -33.39 -15.84
CA ASP A 850 -64.62 -33.77 -14.45
C ASP A 850 -63.43 -33.56 -13.50
N THR A 851 -62.22 -33.36 -14.04
CA THR A 851 -61.02 -33.13 -13.22
C THR A 851 -60.81 -31.66 -12.87
N ILE A 852 -60.34 -31.39 -11.66
CA ILE A 852 -59.97 -30.05 -11.19
C ILE A 852 -58.61 -30.16 -10.50
N ILE A 853 -57.65 -29.33 -10.89
CA ILE A 853 -56.42 -29.10 -10.12
C ILE A 853 -56.50 -27.73 -9.44
N SER A 854 -56.39 -27.70 -8.11
CA SER A 854 -56.36 -26.44 -7.36
C SER A 854 -54.98 -25.77 -7.50
N TYR A 855 -54.93 -24.45 -7.41
CA TYR A 855 -53.63 -23.74 -7.39
C TYR A 855 -52.76 -24.13 -6.20
N LYS A 856 -53.38 -24.61 -5.10
CA LYS A 856 -52.68 -25.15 -3.94
C LYS A 856 -51.98 -26.46 -4.27
N SER A 857 -52.70 -27.41 -4.89
CA SER A 857 -52.17 -28.68 -5.36
C SER A 857 -51.01 -28.46 -6.32
N LEU A 858 -51.18 -27.58 -7.31
CA LEU A 858 -50.13 -27.24 -8.28
C LEU A 858 -48.88 -26.66 -7.59
N ALA A 859 -49.06 -25.76 -6.61
CA ALA A 859 -47.93 -25.22 -5.83
C ALA A 859 -47.25 -26.28 -4.94
N GLU A 860 -47.99 -27.29 -4.48
CA GLU A 860 -47.47 -28.42 -3.69
C GLU A 860 -46.71 -29.42 -4.58
N ASP A 861 -47.18 -29.68 -5.82
CA ASP A 861 -46.47 -30.46 -6.83
C ASP A 861 -45.19 -29.78 -7.32
N VAL A 862 -45.24 -28.48 -7.63
CA VAL A 862 -44.04 -27.70 -8.03
C VAL A 862 -43.01 -27.70 -6.90
N LEU A 863 -43.44 -27.47 -5.65
CA LEU A 863 -42.54 -27.54 -4.49
C LEU A 863 -41.99 -28.97 -4.28
N SER A 864 -42.79 -30.00 -4.54
CA SER A 864 -42.35 -31.41 -4.52
C SER A 864 -41.30 -31.68 -5.60
N ALA A 865 -41.49 -31.16 -6.82
CA ALA A 865 -40.55 -31.28 -7.93
C ALA A 865 -39.23 -30.55 -7.65
N VAL A 866 -39.26 -29.33 -7.12
CA VAL A 866 -38.08 -28.57 -6.67
C VAL A 866 -37.31 -29.35 -5.59
N ASN A 867 -38.00 -29.85 -4.57
CA ASN A 867 -37.38 -30.65 -3.52
C ASN A 867 -36.81 -31.97 -4.06
N TYR A 868 -37.47 -32.62 -5.01
CA TYR A 868 -36.95 -33.81 -5.68
C TYR A 868 -35.65 -33.49 -6.42
N VAL A 869 -35.64 -32.49 -7.29
CA VAL A 869 -34.50 -32.11 -8.14
C VAL A 869 -33.27 -31.67 -7.34
N HIS A 870 -33.43 -31.04 -6.17
CA HIS A 870 -32.29 -30.69 -5.30
C HIS A 870 -31.76 -31.84 -4.43
N ASN A 871 -32.55 -32.89 -4.20
CA ASN A 871 -32.13 -34.11 -3.49
C ASN A 871 -31.64 -35.21 -4.45
N ASP A 872 -32.08 -35.20 -5.70
CA ASP A 872 -31.59 -36.06 -6.76
C ASP A 872 -30.14 -35.72 -7.12
N SER A 873 -29.41 -36.73 -7.59
CA SER A 873 -28.01 -36.62 -7.97
C SER A 873 -27.81 -35.97 -9.35
N SER A 874 -28.83 -35.95 -10.20
CA SER A 874 -28.82 -35.40 -11.57
C SER A 874 -28.30 -33.96 -11.64
N LEU A 875 -29.05 -32.99 -11.14
CA LEU A 875 -28.70 -31.56 -11.13
C LEU A 875 -27.28 -31.31 -10.59
N LYS A 876 -26.92 -32.00 -9.50
CA LYS A 876 -25.62 -31.85 -8.85
C LYS A 876 -24.48 -32.47 -9.69
N SER A 877 -24.75 -33.54 -10.42
CA SER A 877 -23.80 -34.14 -11.36
C SER A 877 -23.58 -33.27 -12.60
N ASP A 878 -24.65 -32.69 -13.17
CA ASP A 878 -24.58 -31.82 -14.34
C ASP A 878 -23.72 -30.56 -14.06
N VAL A 879 -23.87 -29.99 -12.86
CA VAL A 879 -23.04 -28.87 -12.38
C VAL A 879 -21.57 -29.30 -12.18
N LEU A 880 -21.32 -30.44 -11.54
CA LEU A 880 -19.94 -30.93 -11.32
C LEU A 880 -19.22 -31.27 -12.63
N GLN A 881 -19.94 -31.69 -13.68
CA GLN A 881 -19.38 -31.94 -15.01
C GLN A 881 -18.98 -30.65 -15.75
N ASN A 882 -19.60 -29.50 -15.43
CA ASN A 882 -19.48 -28.25 -16.19
C ASN A 882 -19.29 -27.04 -15.26
N LEU A 883 -18.38 -27.15 -14.29
CA LEU A 883 -18.19 -26.16 -13.22
C LEU A 883 -17.99 -24.73 -13.75
N ASP A 884 -17.15 -24.53 -14.76
CA ASP A 884 -16.89 -23.21 -15.37
C ASP A 884 -18.13 -22.59 -16.02
N LYS A 885 -19.15 -23.39 -16.40
CA LYS A 885 -20.42 -22.89 -16.96
C LYS A 885 -21.38 -22.42 -15.87
N TYR A 886 -21.37 -23.04 -14.69
CA TYR A 886 -22.40 -22.85 -13.66
C TYR A 886 -21.93 -22.12 -12.40
N ILE A 887 -20.62 -22.05 -12.13
CA ILE A 887 -20.04 -21.42 -10.94
C ILE A 887 -19.21 -20.19 -11.33
N ILE A 888 -19.32 -19.11 -10.54
CA ILE A 888 -18.42 -17.96 -10.60
C ILE A 888 -17.19 -18.28 -9.74
N LYS A 889 -16.02 -18.30 -10.38
CA LYS A 889 -14.73 -18.42 -9.68
C LYS A 889 -14.24 -17.04 -9.26
N ASP A 890 -13.96 -16.87 -7.97
CA ASP A 890 -13.50 -15.62 -7.38
C ASP A 890 -12.22 -15.86 -6.58
N ASP A 891 -11.08 -15.41 -7.11
CA ASP A 891 -9.75 -15.67 -6.54
C ASP A 891 -9.56 -15.01 -5.15
N ARG A 892 -10.45 -14.09 -4.75
CA ARG A 892 -10.43 -13.47 -3.41
C ARG A 892 -10.73 -14.46 -2.29
N ILE A 893 -11.28 -15.64 -2.58
CA ILE A 893 -11.65 -16.66 -1.59
C ILE A 893 -10.46 -17.09 -0.69
N LYS A 894 -9.29 -17.39 -1.26
CA LYS A 894 -8.13 -17.86 -0.47
C LYS A 894 -7.53 -16.74 0.38
N PRO A 895 -7.22 -15.54 -0.18
CA PRO A 895 -6.72 -14.42 0.62
C PRO A 895 -7.68 -13.99 1.73
N PHE A 896 -9.00 -14.05 1.49
CA PHE A 896 -10.01 -13.71 2.50
C PHE A 896 -10.04 -14.69 3.68
N LEU A 897 -10.06 -16.01 3.42
CA LEU A 897 -10.03 -17.02 4.48
C LEU A 897 -8.68 -17.01 5.24
N GLN A 898 -7.57 -16.77 4.53
CA GLN A 898 -6.25 -16.60 5.14
C GLN A 898 -6.16 -15.33 6.01
N LEU A 899 -6.77 -14.21 5.58
CA LEU A 899 -6.83 -12.97 6.35
C LEU A 899 -7.53 -13.16 7.70
N ILE A 900 -8.65 -13.90 7.73
CA ILE A 900 -9.40 -14.25 8.96
C ILE A 900 -8.52 -15.07 9.90
N SER A 901 -7.91 -16.15 9.38
CA SER A 901 -7.01 -17.03 10.12
C SER A 901 -5.81 -16.26 10.72
N ALA A 902 -5.17 -15.40 9.93
CA ALA A 902 -4.00 -14.60 10.34
C ALA A 902 -4.28 -13.60 11.48
N HIS A 903 -5.56 -13.21 11.68
CA HIS A 903 -5.98 -12.34 12.79
C HIS A 903 -6.55 -13.13 13.98
N GLY A 904 -6.42 -14.47 13.99
CA GLY A 904 -6.93 -15.34 15.05
C GLY A 904 -8.44 -15.60 15.01
N GLY A 905 -9.11 -15.26 13.91
CA GLY A 905 -10.50 -15.66 13.66
C GLY A 905 -10.56 -17.12 13.21
N ARG A 906 -11.52 -17.88 13.76
CA ARG A 906 -11.73 -19.30 13.42
C ARG A 906 -12.84 -19.43 12.39
N THR A 907 -12.64 -20.26 11.38
CA THR A 907 -13.55 -20.39 10.22
C THR A 907 -14.35 -21.70 10.28
N PHE A 908 -15.63 -21.68 9.91
CA PHE A 908 -16.41 -22.93 9.75
C PHE A 908 -17.35 -22.91 8.55
N LEU A 909 -17.53 -24.08 7.94
CA LEU A 909 -18.51 -24.30 6.87
C LEU A 909 -19.77 -24.95 7.45
N LEU A 910 -20.95 -24.51 7.03
CA LEU A 910 -22.24 -25.07 7.43
C LEU A 910 -23.22 -25.07 6.24
N THR A 911 -23.19 -26.14 5.45
CA THR A 911 -24.00 -26.27 4.23
C THR A 911 -25.08 -27.35 4.33
N ASN A 912 -26.16 -27.18 3.57
CA ASN A 912 -27.18 -28.20 3.35
C ASN A 912 -26.78 -29.23 2.29
N SER A 913 -25.76 -28.96 1.47
CA SER A 913 -25.22 -29.91 0.51
C SER A 913 -24.44 -31.05 1.19
N ASN A 914 -24.36 -32.20 0.51
CA ASN A 914 -23.63 -33.38 1.00
C ASN A 914 -22.11 -33.27 0.77
N TYR A 915 -21.32 -34.17 1.37
CA TYR A 915 -19.87 -34.14 1.24
C TYR A 915 -19.37 -34.22 -0.20
N SER A 916 -19.86 -35.15 -1.01
CA SER A 916 -19.33 -35.37 -2.37
C SER A 916 -19.49 -34.14 -3.26
N TYR A 917 -20.65 -33.47 -3.20
CA TYR A 917 -20.88 -32.21 -3.93
C TYR A 917 -20.03 -31.07 -3.36
N THR A 918 -20.03 -30.91 -2.04
CA THR A 918 -19.23 -29.89 -1.32
C THR A 918 -17.74 -29.98 -1.67
N ASN A 919 -17.21 -31.20 -1.69
CA ASN A 919 -15.82 -31.47 -2.02
C ASN A 919 -15.49 -31.10 -3.47
N GLY A 920 -16.37 -31.40 -4.43
CA GLY A 920 -16.17 -31.01 -5.84
C GLY A 920 -16.17 -29.49 -6.04
N ILE A 921 -17.18 -28.80 -5.50
CA ILE A 921 -17.33 -27.34 -5.58
C ILE A 921 -16.13 -26.62 -4.94
N LEU A 922 -15.76 -27.00 -3.71
CA LEU A 922 -14.66 -26.33 -2.99
C LEU A 922 -13.27 -26.74 -3.50
N SER A 923 -13.12 -27.91 -4.11
CA SER A 923 -11.87 -28.27 -4.81
C SER A 923 -11.63 -27.43 -6.07
N TYR A 924 -12.68 -26.96 -6.74
CA TYR A 924 -12.59 -26.07 -7.90
C TYR A 924 -12.33 -24.60 -7.51
N LEU A 925 -12.96 -24.14 -6.42
CA LEU A 925 -12.82 -22.76 -5.92
C LEU A 925 -11.53 -22.54 -5.12
N ILE A 926 -11.16 -23.45 -4.22
CA ILE A 926 -10.01 -23.33 -3.31
C ILE A 926 -8.89 -24.27 -3.74
N GLY A 927 -9.19 -25.55 -3.94
CA GLY A 927 -8.18 -26.59 -4.22
C GLY A 927 -8.45 -27.88 -3.44
N PRO A 928 -7.72 -28.97 -3.74
CA PRO A 928 -7.94 -30.27 -3.09
C PRO A 928 -7.70 -30.26 -1.57
N ASP A 929 -7.00 -29.24 -1.06
CA ASP A 929 -6.68 -28.97 0.34
C ASP A 929 -7.69 -28.03 1.03
N TRP A 930 -8.88 -27.77 0.44
CA TRP A 930 -9.84 -26.78 0.94
C TRP A 930 -10.24 -26.94 2.42
N THR A 931 -10.23 -28.18 2.95
CA THR A 931 -10.53 -28.47 4.37
C THR A 931 -9.51 -27.83 5.33
N SER A 932 -8.32 -27.45 4.85
CA SER A 932 -7.31 -26.71 5.62
C SER A 932 -7.65 -25.24 5.84
N TYR A 933 -8.61 -24.67 5.10
CA TYR A 933 -9.06 -23.28 5.23
C TYR A 933 -10.18 -23.11 6.26
N PHE A 934 -10.76 -24.21 6.76
CA PHE A 934 -11.80 -24.25 7.79
C PHE A 934 -11.29 -24.93 9.07
N ASP A 935 -11.61 -24.39 10.24
CA ASP A 935 -11.41 -25.09 11.53
C ASP A 935 -12.37 -26.27 11.70
N VAL A 936 -13.56 -26.20 11.09
CA VAL A 936 -14.59 -27.25 11.07
C VAL A 936 -15.39 -27.15 9.77
N SER A 937 -15.69 -28.29 9.13
CA SER A 937 -16.62 -28.33 7.99
C SER A 937 -17.83 -29.20 8.32
N ILE A 938 -19.04 -28.64 8.17
CA ILE A 938 -20.32 -29.32 8.43
C ILE A 938 -21.15 -29.36 7.14
N VAL A 939 -21.43 -30.56 6.67
CA VAL A 939 -22.29 -30.88 5.52
C VAL A 939 -23.63 -31.46 5.99
N ASP A 940 -24.59 -31.62 5.07
CA ASP A 940 -25.91 -32.21 5.34
C ASP A 940 -26.64 -31.58 6.55
N ALA A 941 -26.43 -30.28 6.81
CA ALA A 941 -26.85 -29.62 8.05
C ALA A 941 -28.38 -29.56 8.26
N LYS A 942 -29.15 -29.53 7.16
CA LYS A 942 -30.62 -29.39 7.15
C LYS A 942 -31.12 -28.10 7.82
N LYS A 943 -30.42 -26.98 7.62
CA LYS A 943 -30.90 -25.63 7.96
C LYS A 943 -32.28 -25.39 7.30
N PRO A 944 -33.26 -24.75 7.99
CA PRO A 944 -33.15 -24.11 9.30
C PRO A 944 -33.21 -25.05 10.51
N LEU A 945 -33.51 -26.35 10.35
CA LEU A 945 -33.68 -27.28 11.48
C LEU A 945 -32.45 -27.32 12.39
N TRP A 946 -31.24 -27.20 11.82
CA TRP A 946 -29.95 -27.13 12.53
C TRP A 946 -29.89 -26.08 13.65
N PHE A 947 -30.51 -24.91 13.45
CA PHE A 947 -30.58 -23.83 14.44
C PHE A 947 -31.68 -24.05 15.49
N LEU A 948 -32.53 -25.04 15.29
CA LEU A 948 -33.63 -25.43 16.17
C LEU A 948 -33.24 -26.69 16.98
N LYS A 949 -33.76 -27.87 16.61
CA LYS A 949 -33.44 -29.17 17.23
C LYS A 949 -32.30 -29.91 16.51
N GLY A 950 -32.04 -29.55 15.26
CA GLY A 950 -31.07 -30.18 14.36
C GLY A 950 -31.22 -31.68 14.22
N THR A 951 -30.07 -32.36 14.09
CA THR A 951 -29.93 -33.80 13.88
C THR A 951 -28.72 -34.34 14.65
N VAL A 952 -28.45 -35.63 14.52
CA VAL A 952 -27.27 -36.31 15.10
C VAL A 952 -25.99 -35.83 14.42
N PHE A 953 -24.98 -35.41 15.19
CA PHE A 953 -23.63 -35.18 14.67
C PHE A 953 -22.93 -36.49 14.31
N ARG A 954 -22.42 -36.59 13.08
CA ARG A 954 -21.53 -37.67 12.64
C ARG A 954 -20.23 -37.08 12.06
N GLN A 955 -19.16 -37.86 12.06
CA GLN A 955 -17.94 -37.55 11.31
C GLN A 955 -18.04 -38.23 9.93
N ILE A 956 -17.64 -37.54 8.87
CA ILE A 956 -17.47 -38.13 7.53
C ILE A 956 -16.14 -38.88 7.47
N ASP A 957 -16.13 -40.01 6.77
CA ASP A 957 -14.89 -40.58 6.25
C ASP A 957 -14.59 -39.92 4.89
N THR A 958 -13.52 -39.14 4.82
CA THR A 958 -13.20 -38.31 3.65
C THR A 958 -12.72 -39.10 2.44
N ALA A 959 -12.32 -40.37 2.61
CA ALA A 959 -11.89 -41.24 1.52
C ALA A 959 -13.07 -41.97 0.84
N THR A 960 -14.12 -42.30 1.61
CA THR A 960 -15.36 -42.91 1.06
C THR A 960 -16.47 -41.90 0.81
N GLY A 961 -16.39 -40.72 1.44
CA GLY A 961 -17.46 -39.73 1.50
C GLY A 961 -18.65 -40.11 2.38
N THR A 962 -18.59 -41.23 3.11
CA THR A 962 -19.73 -41.74 3.90
C THR A 962 -19.68 -41.32 5.37
N PRO A 963 -20.83 -41.12 6.05
CA PRO A 963 -20.86 -40.83 7.47
C PRO A 963 -20.51 -42.07 8.30
N LYS A 964 -19.48 -41.95 9.15
CA LYS A 964 -19.06 -42.99 10.08
C LYS A 964 -20.20 -43.39 11.03
N ILE A 965 -20.21 -44.65 11.43
CA ILE A 965 -21.24 -45.21 12.32
C ILE A 965 -21.05 -44.65 13.74
N GLY A 966 -22.16 -44.21 14.35
CA GLY A 966 -22.20 -43.69 15.72
C GLY A 966 -22.60 -42.21 15.81
N VAL A 967 -22.43 -41.64 17.00
CA VAL A 967 -22.61 -40.20 17.29
C VAL A 967 -21.26 -39.62 17.63
N HIS A 968 -20.87 -38.50 17.01
CA HIS A 968 -19.62 -37.84 17.36
C HIS A 968 -19.75 -37.09 18.70
N GLN A 969 -18.88 -37.41 19.66
CA GLN A 969 -18.84 -36.79 21.00
C GLN A 969 -17.49 -36.08 21.30
N GLY A 970 -16.55 -36.10 20.36
CA GLY A 970 -15.25 -35.44 20.51
C GLY A 970 -15.32 -33.94 20.25
N LEU A 971 -14.25 -33.23 20.62
CA LEU A 971 -14.04 -31.85 20.16
C LEU A 971 -13.84 -31.84 18.64
N LEU A 972 -14.47 -30.88 17.96
CA LEU A 972 -14.37 -30.77 16.50
C LEU A 972 -12.97 -30.30 16.10
N LYS A 973 -12.32 -31.04 15.21
CA LYS A 973 -10.94 -30.81 14.77
C LYS A 973 -10.86 -30.19 13.37
N LYS A 974 -9.79 -29.43 13.16
CA LYS A 974 -9.40 -28.88 11.86
C LYS A 974 -9.04 -29.99 10.87
N GLY A 975 -9.53 -29.88 9.63
CA GLY A 975 -9.39 -30.89 8.58
C GLY A 975 -10.38 -32.05 8.64
N ASP A 976 -11.02 -32.30 9.79
CA ASP A 976 -12.12 -33.26 9.90
C ASP A 976 -13.43 -32.66 9.35
N VAL A 977 -14.20 -33.48 8.64
CA VAL A 977 -15.52 -33.12 8.11
C VAL A 977 -16.61 -33.84 8.89
N TYR A 978 -17.73 -33.16 9.13
CA TYR A 978 -18.85 -33.62 9.94
C TYR A 978 -20.16 -33.48 9.17
N ALA A 979 -21.16 -34.30 9.52
CA ALA A 979 -22.49 -34.28 8.90
C ALA A 979 -23.59 -34.04 9.93
N GLY A 980 -24.60 -33.26 9.55
CA GLY A 980 -25.78 -32.99 10.35
C GLY A 980 -25.49 -32.15 11.60
N GLY A 981 -25.85 -32.68 12.77
CA GLY A 981 -25.67 -32.00 14.05
C GLY A 981 -26.71 -30.90 14.32
N ASN A 982 -26.42 -30.07 15.33
CA ASN A 982 -27.23 -28.95 15.78
C ASN A 982 -26.35 -27.84 16.39
N ALA A 983 -26.89 -26.63 16.50
CA ALA A 983 -26.14 -25.46 16.98
C ALA A 983 -25.64 -25.56 18.44
N ASP A 984 -26.34 -26.28 19.33
CA ASP A 984 -26.00 -26.36 20.75
C ASP A 984 -24.86 -27.36 21.02
N ASP A 985 -24.86 -28.48 20.28
CA ASP A 985 -23.71 -29.38 20.22
C ASP A 985 -22.52 -28.72 19.53
N PHE A 986 -22.72 -27.97 18.45
CA PHE A 986 -21.64 -27.21 17.81
C PHE A 986 -20.98 -26.25 18.81
N ARG A 987 -21.79 -25.46 19.53
CA ARG A 987 -21.33 -24.57 20.61
C ARG A 987 -20.48 -25.32 21.64
N ARG A 988 -20.92 -26.51 22.07
CA ARG A 988 -20.24 -27.37 23.05
C ARG A 988 -18.93 -27.96 22.52
N LEU A 989 -18.94 -28.55 21.34
CA LEU A 989 -17.81 -29.32 20.77
C LEU A 989 -16.77 -28.44 20.07
N PHE A 990 -17.12 -27.20 19.72
CA PHE A 990 -16.22 -26.19 19.11
C PHE A 990 -15.83 -25.05 20.06
N ASN A 991 -16.46 -24.98 21.24
CA ASN A 991 -16.31 -23.90 22.24
C ASN A 991 -16.66 -22.50 21.70
N ALA A 992 -17.64 -22.42 20.79
CA ALA A 992 -18.11 -21.14 20.25
C ALA A 992 -18.97 -20.37 21.27
N ARG A 993 -19.04 -19.04 21.13
CA ARG A 993 -19.91 -18.17 21.92
C ARG A 993 -20.76 -17.32 20.98
N ASP A 994 -22.07 -17.40 21.13
CA ASP A 994 -23.06 -16.89 20.17
C ASP A 994 -22.83 -15.45 19.69
N ARG A 995 -22.56 -14.53 20.62
CA ARG A 995 -22.36 -13.09 20.32
C ARG A 995 -21.03 -12.78 19.60
N GLU A 996 -20.14 -13.76 19.54
CA GLU A 996 -18.82 -13.70 18.89
C GLU A 996 -18.81 -14.46 17.54
N VAL A 997 -19.96 -15.03 17.12
CA VAL A 997 -20.15 -15.66 15.82
C VAL A 997 -20.70 -14.62 14.82
N LEU A 998 -20.04 -14.49 13.67
CA LEU A 998 -20.62 -13.90 12.46
C LEU A 998 -20.92 -15.05 11.49
N TYR A 999 -22.20 -15.22 11.18
CA TYR A 999 -22.66 -16.22 10.23
C TYR A 999 -23.10 -15.56 8.93
N ILE A 1000 -22.66 -16.13 7.81
CA ILE A 1000 -22.72 -15.57 6.47
C ILE A 1000 -23.46 -16.56 5.57
N GLY A 1001 -24.53 -16.11 4.92
CA GLY A 1001 -25.38 -16.90 4.03
C GLY A 1001 -26.27 -16.03 3.15
N ASP A 1002 -26.86 -16.60 2.11
CA ASP A 1002 -27.79 -15.89 1.22
C ASP A 1002 -29.26 -16.03 1.67
N HIS A 1003 -29.62 -17.14 2.32
CA HIS A 1003 -31.03 -17.48 2.50
C HIS A 1003 -31.62 -16.84 3.77
N ILE A 1004 -32.38 -15.76 3.57
CA ILE A 1004 -32.85 -14.86 4.62
C ILE A 1004 -33.62 -15.53 5.77
N PHE A 1005 -34.36 -16.62 5.50
CA PHE A 1005 -35.07 -17.38 6.55
C PHE A 1005 -34.22 -18.52 7.12
N GLY A 1006 -33.53 -19.27 6.27
CA GLY A 1006 -32.76 -20.46 6.65
C GLY A 1006 -31.56 -20.12 7.53
N ASP A 1007 -30.86 -19.05 7.18
CA ASP A 1007 -29.52 -18.75 7.63
C ASP A 1007 -29.50 -17.50 8.51
N VAL A 1008 -30.17 -16.43 8.07
CA VAL A 1008 -30.16 -15.15 8.78
C VAL A 1008 -31.20 -15.11 9.90
N LEU A 1009 -32.51 -15.26 9.62
CA LEU A 1009 -33.56 -15.09 10.64
C LEU A 1009 -33.45 -16.09 11.79
N LYS A 1010 -33.20 -17.38 11.51
CA LYS A 1010 -33.20 -18.41 12.56
C LYS A 1010 -31.90 -18.45 13.38
N SER A 1011 -30.72 -18.17 12.81
CA SER A 1011 -29.50 -17.96 13.62
C SER A 1011 -29.62 -16.71 14.49
N LYS A 1012 -30.21 -15.63 13.95
CA LYS A 1012 -30.43 -14.37 14.67
C LYS A 1012 -31.39 -14.50 15.84
N LYS A 1013 -32.63 -14.98 15.61
CA LYS A 1013 -33.66 -15.08 16.65
C LYS A 1013 -33.35 -16.19 17.67
N THR A 1014 -32.93 -17.37 17.21
CA THR A 1014 -32.87 -18.56 18.08
C THR A 1014 -31.55 -18.67 18.86
N LYS A 1015 -30.44 -18.14 18.31
CA LYS A 1015 -29.11 -18.23 18.91
C LYS A 1015 -28.46 -16.87 19.20
N GLY A 1016 -28.94 -15.78 18.60
CA GLY A 1016 -28.40 -14.43 18.87
C GLY A 1016 -27.08 -14.13 18.14
N TRP A 1017 -26.77 -14.88 17.08
CA TRP A 1017 -25.55 -14.72 16.28
C TRP A 1017 -25.53 -13.36 15.54
N ARG A 1018 -24.35 -12.90 15.11
CA ARG A 1018 -24.24 -11.79 14.14
C ARG A 1018 -24.47 -12.34 12.73
N THR A 1019 -25.08 -11.55 11.86
CA THR A 1019 -25.55 -12.03 10.55
C THR A 1019 -25.06 -11.16 9.41
N PHE A 1020 -24.46 -11.78 8.39
CA PHE A 1020 -24.17 -11.19 7.09
C PHE A 1020 -25.05 -11.86 6.03
N LEU A 1021 -25.75 -11.06 5.23
CA LEU A 1021 -26.60 -11.53 4.14
C LEU A 1021 -25.93 -11.29 2.78
N VAL A 1022 -25.77 -12.34 1.98
CA VAL A 1022 -25.28 -12.23 0.59
C VAL A 1022 -26.49 -12.07 -0.35
N ILE A 1023 -26.46 -11.06 -1.20
CA ILE A 1023 -27.53 -10.72 -2.16
C ILE A 1023 -26.90 -10.51 -3.54
N PRO A 1024 -26.59 -11.57 -4.31
CA PRO A 1024 -25.91 -11.44 -5.62
C PRO A 1024 -26.61 -10.49 -6.60
N GLU A 1025 -27.94 -10.40 -6.51
CA GLU A 1025 -28.82 -9.54 -7.31
C GLU A 1025 -28.50 -8.03 -7.13
N LEU A 1026 -27.94 -7.66 -5.97
CA LEU A 1026 -27.63 -6.29 -5.58
C LEU A 1026 -26.62 -5.60 -6.54
N VAL A 1027 -25.85 -6.37 -7.31
CA VAL A 1027 -24.99 -5.82 -8.39
C VAL A 1027 -25.85 -5.15 -9.48
N LYS A 1028 -26.90 -5.83 -9.93
CA LYS A 1028 -27.84 -5.33 -10.95
C LYS A 1028 -28.69 -4.19 -10.39
N GLU A 1029 -29.14 -4.31 -9.14
CA GLU A 1029 -29.93 -3.27 -8.46
C GLU A 1029 -29.14 -1.95 -8.26
N ILE A 1030 -27.89 -2.01 -7.79
CA ILE A 1030 -27.04 -0.80 -7.63
C ILE A 1030 -26.75 -0.16 -8.99
N SER A 1031 -26.48 -0.96 -10.02
CA SER A 1031 -26.26 -0.43 -11.38
C SER A 1031 -27.51 0.30 -11.91
N ILE A 1032 -28.70 -0.27 -11.75
CA ILE A 1032 -29.96 0.35 -12.18
C ILE A 1032 -30.25 1.61 -11.35
N TRP A 1033 -30.08 1.56 -10.03
CA TRP A 1033 -30.27 2.71 -9.15
C TRP A 1033 -29.34 3.87 -9.51
N SER A 1034 -28.07 3.59 -9.83
CA SER A 1034 -27.10 4.60 -10.25
C SER A 1034 -27.38 5.18 -11.63
N GLN A 1035 -27.96 4.39 -12.56
CA GLN A 1035 -28.32 4.85 -13.91
C GLN A 1035 -29.65 5.62 -13.95
N GLN A 1036 -30.55 5.35 -13.00
CA GLN A 1036 -31.90 5.93 -12.94
C GLN A 1036 -32.08 6.84 -11.72
N HIS A 1037 -30.98 7.34 -11.15
CA HIS A 1037 -30.98 8.11 -9.89
C HIS A 1037 -31.89 9.34 -9.96
N ASP A 1038 -31.89 10.05 -11.10
CA ASP A 1038 -32.74 11.23 -11.33
C ASP A 1038 -34.23 10.90 -11.27
N LEU A 1039 -34.65 9.70 -11.70
CA LEU A 1039 -36.03 9.24 -11.55
C LEU A 1039 -36.37 8.94 -10.09
N PHE A 1040 -35.43 8.38 -9.32
CA PHE A 1040 -35.63 8.16 -7.88
C PHE A 1040 -35.75 9.48 -7.11
N GLU A 1041 -34.84 10.44 -7.32
CA GLU A 1041 -34.96 11.76 -6.68
C GLU A 1041 -36.20 12.52 -7.14
N LYS A 1042 -36.59 12.44 -8.42
CA LYS A 1042 -37.84 13.06 -8.90
C LYS A 1042 -39.09 12.41 -8.29
N VAL A 1043 -39.09 11.09 -8.07
CA VAL A 1043 -40.17 10.40 -7.35
C VAL A 1043 -40.19 10.82 -5.87
N ILE A 1044 -39.04 10.95 -5.23
CA ILE A 1044 -38.92 11.45 -3.86
C ILE A 1044 -39.39 12.92 -3.77
N GLU A 1045 -39.05 13.76 -4.74
CA GLU A 1045 -39.47 15.16 -4.80
C GLU A 1045 -40.99 15.28 -4.99
N LEU A 1046 -41.56 14.58 -5.98
CA LEU A 1046 -43.01 14.52 -6.19
C LEU A 1046 -43.73 13.99 -4.94
N THR A 1047 -43.14 13.03 -4.21
CA THR A 1047 -43.68 12.55 -2.94
C THR A 1047 -43.65 13.66 -1.87
N LYS A 1048 -42.54 14.39 -1.72
CA LYS A 1048 -42.43 15.54 -0.81
C LYS A 1048 -43.42 16.66 -1.18
N GLN A 1049 -43.64 16.92 -2.47
CA GLN A 1049 -44.62 17.90 -2.95
C GLN A 1049 -46.06 17.45 -2.63
N VAL A 1050 -46.40 16.19 -2.90
CA VAL A 1050 -47.70 15.57 -2.57
C VAL A 1050 -47.94 15.57 -1.05
N GLU A 1051 -46.96 15.20 -0.24
CA GLU A 1051 -47.04 15.34 1.22
C GLU A 1051 -47.19 16.81 1.65
N GLY A 1052 -46.51 17.75 0.99
CA GLY A 1052 -46.68 19.19 1.21
C GLY A 1052 -48.13 19.64 0.97
N MET A 1053 -48.74 19.22 -0.13
CA MET A 1053 -50.14 19.50 -0.46
C MET A 1053 -51.10 18.87 0.56
N TYR A 1054 -50.89 17.61 0.96
CA TYR A 1054 -51.68 16.93 2.00
C TYR A 1054 -51.48 17.51 3.41
N ASN A 1055 -50.41 18.26 3.68
CA ASN A 1055 -50.23 19.00 4.93
C ASN A 1055 -50.86 20.41 4.89
N GLN A 1056 -51.14 20.96 3.70
CA GLN A 1056 -51.86 22.23 3.54
C GLN A 1056 -53.38 22.03 3.52
N ILE A 1057 -53.85 20.96 2.87
CA ILE A 1057 -55.26 20.55 2.85
C ILE A 1057 -55.49 19.69 4.10
N ASN A 1058 -56.26 20.19 5.07
CA ASN A 1058 -56.35 19.64 6.43
C ASN A 1058 -57.19 18.32 6.51
N VAL A 1059 -56.76 17.29 5.80
CA VAL A 1059 -57.46 16.02 5.53
C VAL A 1059 -56.53 14.85 5.87
N SER A 1060 -56.69 14.31 7.07
CA SER A 1060 -55.82 13.30 7.69
C SER A 1060 -56.02 11.86 7.18
N SER A 1061 -56.32 11.68 5.88
CA SER A 1061 -56.93 10.42 5.40
C SER A 1061 -56.33 9.71 4.18
N THR A 1062 -55.28 10.20 3.50
CA THR A 1062 -54.57 9.41 2.45
C THR A 1062 -53.06 9.70 2.35
N GLN A 1063 -52.24 9.12 3.24
CA GLN A 1063 -50.84 8.85 2.91
C GLN A 1063 -50.74 7.52 2.16
N GLN A 1064 -50.78 7.56 0.83
CA GLN A 1064 -50.12 6.53 0.02
C GLN A 1064 -48.63 6.84 0.03
N SER A 1065 -47.93 6.31 1.04
CA SER A 1065 -46.48 6.25 1.02
C SER A 1065 -46.02 5.29 -0.08
N ILE A 1066 -44.88 5.58 -0.74
CA ILE A 1066 -44.17 4.55 -1.50
C ILE A 1066 -43.59 3.58 -0.48
N GLN A 1067 -44.30 2.47 -0.28
CA GLN A 1067 -43.98 1.49 0.74
C GLN A 1067 -42.84 0.57 0.27
N GLU A 1068 -41.83 0.43 1.12
CA GLU A 1068 -40.68 -0.44 0.90
C GLU A 1068 -41.11 -1.91 0.83
N GLY A 1069 -40.54 -2.64 -0.13
CA GLY A 1069 -40.92 -4.03 -0.38
C GLY A 1069 -40.54 -4.98 0.76
N ASN A 1070 -41.31 -6.05 0.93
CA ASN A 1070 -41.12 -7.04 2.01
C ASN A 1070 -39.68 -7.60 2.07
N ALA A 1071 -38.98 -7.71 0.93
CA ALA A 1071 -37.58 -8.11 0.87
C ALA A 1071 -36.67 -7.14 1.65
N GLN A 1072 -36.75 -5.85 1.36
CA GLN A 1072 -35.91 -4.80 1.95
C GLN A 1072 -36.11 -4.70 3.47
N ILE A 1073 -37.36 -4.65 3.93
CA ILE A 1073 -37.68 -4.62 5.38
C ILE A 1073 -37.19 -5.89 6.11
N ARG A 1074 -37.16 -7.06 5.45
CA ARG A 1074 -36.56 -8.28 6.02
C ARG A 1074 -35.02 -8.21 6.06
N VAL A 1075 -34.37 -7.63 5.05
CA VAL A 1075 -32.91 -7.40 5.03
C VAL A 1075 -32.53 -6.52 6.23
N GLU A 1076 -33.16 -5.36 6.36
CA GLU A 1076 -32.94 -4.41 7.46
C GLU A 1076 -33.20 -5.04 8.84
N ARG A 1077 -34.31 -5.76 8.99
CA ARG A 1077 -34.72 -6.31 10.28
C ARG A 1077 -33.88 -7.50 10.75
N PHE A 1078 -33.29 -8.30 9.86
CA PHE A 1078 -32.63 -9.56 10.24
C PHE A 1078 -31.15 -9.69 9.88
N ALA A 1079 -30.66 -9.08 8.79
CA ALA A 1079 -29.23 -8.99 8.50
C ALA A 1079 -28.60 -7.86 9.32
N ASP A 1080 -27.45 -8.07 9.96
CA ASP A 1080 -26.68 -6.96 10.56
C ASP A 1080 -25.85 -6.23 9.51
N LEU A 1081 -25.23 -7.00 8.60
CA LEU A 1081 -24.51 -6.55 7.40
C LEU A 1081 -25.11 -7.21 6.16
N TYR A 1082 -24.96 -6.58 5.00
CA TYR A 1082 -25.25 -7.22 3.71
C TYR A 1082 -24.36 -6.67 2.58
N SER A 1083 -24.17 -7.46 1.52
CA SER A 1083 -23.45 -7.06 0.31
C SER A 1083 -23.74 -8.03 -0.84
N SER A 1084 -23.31 -7.69 -2.06
CA SER A 1084 -23.40 -8.56 -3.24
C SER A 1084 -22.54 -9.83 -3.14
N SER A 1085 -21.46 -9.79 -2.35
CA SER A 1085 -20.59 -10.93 -2.10
C SER A 1085 -19.99 -10.86 -0.70
N CYS A 1086 -19.80 -12.01 -0.05
CA CYS A 1086 -19.10 -12.07 1.23
C CYS A 1086 -17.62 -11.64 1.12
N TYR A 1087 -16.99 -11.82 -0.05
CA TYR A 1087 -15.59 -11.44 -0.30
C TYR A 1087 -15.35 -9.94 -0.25
N ASN A 1088 -16.39 -9.11 -0.35
CA ASN A 1088 -16.26 -7.65 -0.19
C ASN A 1088 -15.83 -7.24 1.23
N LEU A 1089 -15.90 -8.14 2.21
CA LEU A 1089 -15.29 -7.95 3.54
C LEU A 1089 -13.75 -7.83 3.48
N ILE A 1090 -13.06 -8.33 2.43
CA ILE A 1090 -11.60 -8.29 2.35
C ILE A 1090 -11.04 -6.85 2.29
N TYR A 1091 -11.84 -5.89 1.82
CA TYR A 1091 -11.47 -4.47 1.75
C TYR A 1091 -11.54 -3.74 3.11
N TYR A 1092 -12.05 -4.42 4.15
CA TYR A 1092 -12.19 -3.87 5.49
C TYR A 1092 -11.22 -4.57 6.45
N PRO A 1093 -10.45 -3.84 7.29
CA PRO A 1093 -9.59 -4.49 8.28
C PRO A 1093 -10.44 -5.25 9.30
N LEU A 1094 -9.94 -6.36 9.85
CA LEU A 1094 -10.70 -7.17 10.81
C LEU A 1094 -10.89 -6.53 12.20
N PHE A 1095 -10.39 -5.30 12.39
CA PHE A 1095 -10.75 -4.41 13.50
C PHE A 1095 -11.78 -3.33 13.12
N TYR A 1096 -12.34 -3.35 11.90
CA TYR A 1096 -13.31 -2.36 11.45
C TYR A 1096 -14.59 -2.38 12.29
N PHE A 1097 -15.17 -1.20 12.48
CA PHE A 1097 -16.44 -1.02 13.18
C PHE A 1097 -17.47 -0.43 12.21
N PHE A 1098 -18.25 -1.32 11.60
CA PHE A 1098 -19.45 -0.95 10.87
C PHE A 1098 -20.40 -0.22 11.81
N ARG A 1099 -20.92 0.93 11.38
CA ARG A 1099 -21.85 1.77 12.13
C ARG A 1099 -23.14 1.90 11.33
N ALA A 1100 -24.27 1.56 11.94
CA ALA A 1100 -25.57 1.98 11.48
C ALA A 1100 -25.91 3.37 12.06
N SER A 1101 -26.66 4.18 11.32
CA SER A 1101 -27.28 5.40 11.84
C SER A 1101 -28.29 5.07 12.95
N MET A 1102 -28.45 5.95 13.93
CA MET A 1102 -29.52 5.80 14.93
C MET A 1102 -30.84 6.23 14.32
N THR A 1103 -31.75 5.29 14.07
CA THR A 1103 -33.13 5.57 13.69
C THR A 1103 -33.85 6.24 14.85
N LEU A 1104 -34.20 7.51 14.70
CA LEU A 1104 -35.02 8.26 15.67
C LEU A 1104 -36.50 8.04 15.38
N MET A 1105 -37.30 7.84 16.41
CA MET A 1105 -38.76 7.81 16.31
C MET A 1105 -39.29 9.19 15.90
N PRO A 1106 -40.42 9.29 15.18
CA PRO A 1106 -40.92 10.59 14.68
C PRO A 1106 -41.15 11.66 15.77
N HIS A 1107 -41.46 11.25 17.01
CA HIS A 1107 -41.59 12.17 18.15
C HIS A 1107 -40.23 12.64 18.69
N GLU A 1108 -39.18 11.80 18.64
CA GLU A 1108 -37.81 12.17 19.02
C GLU A 1108 -37.20 13.16 18.02
N VAL A 1109 -37.49 13.02 16.73
CA VAL A 1109 -37.07 13.98 15.69
C VAL A 1109 -37.63 15.38 15.98
N ASN A 1110 -38.88 15.49 16.42
CA ASN A 1110 -39.49 16.77 16.78
C ASN A 1110 -38.93 17.32 18.11
N ALA A 1111 -38.62 16.44 19.08
CA ALA A 1111 -37.94 16.83 20.31
C ALA A 1111 -36.54 17.40 20.03
N ASP A 1112 -35.72 16.74 19.20
CA ASP A 1112 -34.37 17.19 18.86
C ASP A 1112 -34.40 18.50 18.03
N LYS A 1113 -35.34 18.66 17.09
CA LYS A 1113 -35.57 19.96 16.41
C LYS A 1113 -35.82 21.09 17.41
N CYS A 1114 -36.63 20.85 18.46
CA CYS A 1114 -36.87 21.82 19.53
C CYS A 1114 -35.63 22.06 20.42
N ILE A 1115 -34.83 21.03 20.72
CA ILE A 1115 -33.60 21.13 21.51
C ILE A 1115 -32.53 21.92 20.75
N ARG A 1116 -32.36 21.67 19.44
CA ARG A 1116 -31.44 22.42 18.56
C ARG A 1116 -31.84 23.89 18.44
N LYS A 1117 -33.13 24.20 18.23
CA LYS A 1117 -33.64 25.59 18.26
C LYS A 1117 -33.33 26.30 19.59
N LYS A 1118 -33.52 25.63 20.74
CA LYS A 1118 -33.19 26.20 22.05
C LYS A 1118 -31.69 26.50 22.23
N LYS A 1119 -30.79 25.64 21.73
CA LYS A 1119 -29.35 25.91 21.76
C LYS A 1119 -28.96 27.17 20.98
N LEU A 1120 -29.49 27.34 19.76
CA LEU A 1120 -29.24 28.53 18.94
C LEU A 1120 -29.65 29.84 19.64
N VAL A 1121 -30.83 29.86 20.28
CA VAL A 1121 -31.30 31.05 21.03
C VAL A 1121 -30.44 31.33 22.28
N SER A 1122 -29.86 30.31 22.92
CA SER A 1122 -29.00 30.51 24.09
C SER A 1122 -27.62 31.12 23.78
N ALA A 1123 -27.19 31.12 22.51
CA ALA A 1123 -25.85 31.59 22.11
C ALA A 1123 -25.76 33.12 21.93
N SER A 1124 -26.88 33.84 21.80
CA SER A 1124 -26.91 35.27 21.45
C SER A 1124 -26.89 36.23 22.65
N SER A 1125 -26.83 35.73 23.89
CA SER A 1125 -26.99 36.53 25.12
C SER A 1125 -25.89 36.28 26.18
N GLY A 1126 -24.62 36.34 25.77
CA GLY A 1126 -23.44 36.25 26.64
C GLY A 1126 -22.47 37.43 26.48
N SER A 1127 -22.21 38.18 27.55
CA SER A 1127 -21.43 39.43 27.49
C SER A 1127 -19.92 39.22 27.25
N ARG A 1128 -19.31 40.13 26.48
CA ARG A 1128 -17.86 40.17 26.20
C ARG A 1128 -17.04 40.51 27.46
N LYS A 1129 -16.03 39.70 27.77
CA LYS A 1129 -14.73 40.20 28.26
C LYS A 1129 -13.57 39.50 27.55
N SER A 1130 -12.59 40.29 27.15
CA SER A 1130 -11.30 39.88 26.56
C SER A 1130 -10.35 39.35 27.67
N ILE A 1131 -9.19 38.72 27.45
CA ILE A 1131 -8.10 38.78 26.43
C ILE A 1131 -7.52 37.32 26.36
N LYS A 1132 -6.96 36.72 25.29
CA LYS A 1132 -6.04 37.11 24.19
C LYS A 1132 -6.24 36.18 22.95
N LYS A 1133 -5.95 36.63 21.73
CA LYS A 1133 -5.80 35.77 20.51
C LYS A 1133 -4.34 35.29 20.38
N VAL A 1134 -3.95 34.29 19.55
CA VAL A 1134 -3.71 34.32 18.08
C VAL A 1134 -3.08 32.94 17.69
N PRO A 1135 -3.23 32.37 16.48
CA PRO A 1135 -4.26 32.52 15.43
C PRO A 1135 -5.02 31.19 15.11
N HIS A 1136 -6.03 31.27 14.25
CA HIS A 1136 -6.50 30.17 13.41
C HIS A 1136 -6.18 30.57 11.96
N VAL A 1137 -5.72 29.66 11.11
CA VAL A 1137 -5.67 29.88 9.65
C VAL A 1137 -7.04 29.53 9.06
N GLN A 1138 -7.41 30.18 7.96
CA GLN A 1138 -8.72 30.09 7.31
C GLN A 1138 -8.81 28.88 6.37
N GLU A 1139 -10.01 28.29 6.30
CA GLU A 1139 -10.48 27.54 5.13
C GLU A 1139 -11.36 28.51 4.31
N ASP A 1140 -10.86 29.02 3.18
CA ASP A 1140 -11.65 29.88 2.29
C ASP A 1140 -12.44 29.03 1.30
N THR A 1141 -13.74 28.87 1.53
CA THR A 1141 -14.66 28.23 0.58
C THR A 1141 -15.00 29.17 -0.56
N ILE A 1142 -14.39 28.95 -1.74
CA ILE A 1142 -14.82 29.62 -2.98
C ILE A 1142 -16.13 28.99 -3.45
N ALA A 1143 -17.22 29.75 -3.34
CA ALA A 1143 -18.48 29.44 -4.02
C ALA A 1143 -18.50 30.17 -5.37
N ALA A 1144 -18.78 29.44 -6.45
CA ALA A 1144 -19.05 30.06 -7.75
C ALA A 1144 -20.50 30.59 -7.76
N THR A 1145 -20.66 31.86 -8.13
CA THR A 1145 -21.95 32.48 -8.44
C THR A 1145 -21.93 32.92 -9.89
N GLU A 1146 -22.91 32.47 -10.67
CA GLU A 1146 -23.10 32.89 -12.05
C GLU A 1146 -23.74 34.28 -12.08
N GLU A 1147 -23.13 35.22 -12.79
CA GLU A 1147 -23.78 36.47 -13.24
C GLU A 1147 -23.61 36.56 -14.76
N GLU A 1148 -24.71 36.83 -15.47
CA GLU A 1148 -24.73 36.94 -16.94
C GLU A 1148 -24.19 38.30 -17.41
N PRO A 1149 -23.29 38.33 -18.42
CA PRO A 1149 -23.02 39.53 -19.19
C PRO A 1149 -23.93 39.60 -20.42
N SER A 1150 -24.86 40.56 -20.45
CA SER A 1150 -25.61 40.89 -21.67
C SER A 1150 -24.70 41.51 -22.74
N GLY A 1151 -24.67 40.95 -23.95
CA GLY A 1151 -23.93 41.50 -25.10
C GLY A 1151 -24.51 41.01 -26.43
N ASP A 1152 -24.68 41.93 -27.37
CA ASP A 1152 -25.45 41.71 -28.60
C ASP A 1152 -24.77 40.81 -29.65
N VAL A 1153 -25.61 40.21 -30.50
CA VAL A 1153 -25.19 39.47 -31.70
C VAL A 1153 -25.24 40.37 -32.93
N SER A 1154 -24.12 40.55 -33.61
CA SER A 1154 -24.09 40.96 -35.02
C SER A 1154 -22.89 40.37 -35.77
N ASN A 1155 -23.16 39.86 -36.98
CA ASN A 1155 -22.12 39.55 -37.97
C ASN A 1155 -21.75 40.82 -38.73
N GLU A 1156 -20.47 41.00 -39.06
CA GLU A 1156 -19.98 41.55 -40.34
C GLU A 1156 -18.43 41.55 -40.38
N GLY A 1157 -17.82 41.99 -41.50
CA GLY A 1157 -16.46 42.53 -41.47
C GLY A 1157 -15.32 41.64 -41.98
N GLN A 1158 -15.28 41.43 -43.29
CA GLN A 1158 -14.17 40.89 -44.08
C GLN A 1158 -12.76 41.52 -43.84
N THR A 1159 -11.76 40.76 -44.34
CA THR A 1159 -10.49 41.17 -45.00
C THR A 1159 -9.24 41.63 -44.21
N SER A 1160 -8.16 40.86 -44.45
CA SER A 1160 -6.75 41.30 -44.69
C SER A 1160 -5.90 41.82 -43.49
N SER A 1161 -4.56 41.82 -43.53
CA SER A 1161 -3.53 40.95 -44.18
C SER A 1161 -2.12 41.42 -43.75
N LYS A 1162 -1.10 40.52 -43.72
CA LYS A 1162 0.34 40.82 -43.45
C LYS A 1162 0.61 41.26 -41.99
N SER A 1163 1.81 41.20 -41.41
CA SER A 1163 3.09 40.46 -41.62
C SER A 1163 3.94 40.70 -40.34
N GLU A 1164 4.98 39.95 -39.99
CA GLU A 1164 5.76 38.91 -40.70
C GLU A 1164 5.76 37.58 -39.93
#